data_AF-A0A957FVB2-F1
#
_entry.id   AF-A0A957FVB2-F1
#
_cell.length_a   1.000
_cell.length_b   1.000
_cell.length_c   1.000
_cell.angle_alpha   90.00
_cell.angle_beta   90.00
_cell.angle_gamma   90.00
#
_symmetry.space_group_name_H-M   'P 1'
#
loop_
_entity.id
_entity.type
_entity.pdbx_description
1 polymer ?
#
loop_
_entity_poly.entity_id
_entity_poly.type
_entity_poly.pdbx_seq_one_letter_code
_entity_poly.pdbx_strand_id
1 'polypeptide(L)'
;IDRDGDGQPANGLDPDDTTWDVDGDGLPDGYELALRGYSREDGGTPISYLSRDTDGDGLCDGDEIRAGTDPAGRDTDGDGLTDAEEIWHQDCASGAWTGGWMFTYALAADTGDGQDHSRRIFSDPLKADADGDGFSDKVEMLIHLADPATFPFHPDVYNDSPGGLYPETNEVDGVLAPGQTLVYTLTVRNNFPQPYWVYGGVTVTVPALLGGGVFNEVSYDPDGPGGEGPITDTIFNLYPDNRATLARQLQVDAGAGSVEVSIANDLRAQLNGNGDISYDWVLDRTALTWDQSPAGYLPFAMDLAATPAGTGWGTPFVAAVIEADDLIDPLEFEVVLYELDDGVADRTVLHSFTMEPDDLDGYGTPTAAVVCADDGHCLVVYSYFEIDSDANLEGMQIGGVQVAPAGVVAGTRFSIGQLADTDTSYNNDVRLPVAATDGSRFWLAYTAESYTLPSPEWLHPLLARRVNDNGSLGPVHRIDQQDLGANSIEASLDIAWMGGEQLILTWSTPAGDYNNIHKALLAADGSLVPGSYALVATQGETPQIAYEPGIGRGLLVYRQHGPNGQRIRAYFVEAGTIGSGFQPAGGPDPDDVVHSPTVAYDHFNEGWIVAWLGQTGNAATLYYTSYNEADSQARLVRQAVPLSGILPPAGLTAACQPQPAVTNLTDCRVGGHETAANTGSGALFWQEVVLEYDSPFYGAYNNETTLPLIIDADAPESHFVNLPAYVRPDELIIIGGEATDPTSSVARVEISVNGGPFEPAAEGASAASWVYALATGPAGILNLAIRAVDAAENIQVGLTTATIIVDGSPPEVNISLNNGA
;
A
#
# COMPACT_ATOMS: atom_id res chain seq x y z
N ILE A 1 -4.85 -46.75 -16.97
CA ILE A 1 -6.31 -46.98 -16.96
C ILE A 1 -6.78 -45.93 -16.00
N ASP A 2 -7.68 -45.06 -16.41
CA ASP A 2 -8.35 -44.11 -15.52
C ASP A 2 -9.57 -44.88 -14.98
N ARG A 3 -9.57 -45.20 -13.68
CA ARG A 3 -10.50 -46.16 -13.10
C ARG A 3 -11.71 -45.51 -12.43
N ASP A 4 -11.63 -44.25 -12.03
CA ASP A 4 -12.73 -43.47 -11.45
C ASP A 4 -13.29 -42.39 -12.40
N GLY A 5 -12.58 -42.07 -13.48
CA GLY A 5 -13.06 -41.25 -14.59
C GLY A 5 -12.84 -39.76 -14.43
N ASP A 6 -11.91 -39.33 -13.57
CA ASP A 6 -11.57 -37.93 -13.30
C ASP A 6 -10.67 -37.30 -14.39
N GLY A 7 -10.17 -38.11 -15.31
CA GLY A 7 -9.28 -37.69 -16.40
C GLY A 7 -7.79 -37.93 -16.13
N GLN A 8 -7.41 -38.52 -14.99
CA GLN A 8 -6.06 -38.90 -14.66
C GLN A 8 -5.82 -40.42 -14.83
N PRO A 9 -4.63 -40.84 -15.32
CA PRO A 9 -4.32 -42.26 -15.43
C PRO A 9 -3.71 -42.81 -14.13
N ALA A 10 -4.05 -44.06 -13.75
CA ALA A 10 -3.48 -44.86 -12.65
C ALA A 10 -1.94 -44.89 -12.45
N ASN A 11 -1.17 -44.33 -13.37
CA ASN A 11 0.28 -44.28 -13.35
C ASN A 11 0.83 -42.86 -13.58
N GLY A 12 -0.02 -41.84 -13.38
CA GLY A 12 0.24 -40.40 -13.48
C GLY A 12 0.27 -39.71 -12.11
N LEU A 13 -0.17 -38.45 -12.05
CA LEU A 13 -0.27 -37.63 -10.82
C LEU A 13 -1.58 -37.86 -10.03
N ASP A 14 -2.30 -38.92 -10.39
CA ASP A 14 -3.53 -39.37 -9.76
C ASP A 14 -3.29 -39.73 -8.27
N PRO A 15 -3.89 -38.99 -7.32
CA PRO A 15 -3.73 -39.21 -5.89
C PRO A 15 -4.35 -40.54 -5.41
N ASP A 16 -5.50 -40.95 -5.96
CA ASP A 16 -6.13 -42.26 -5.76
C ASP A 16 -7.04 -42.64 -6.93
N ASP A 17 -6.54 -43.48 -7.84
CA ASP A 17 -7.24 -44.09 -9.01
C ASP A 17 -8.48 -44.94 -8.64
N THR A 18 -8.99 -44.87 -7.42
CA THR A 18 -10.27 -45.47 -7.02
C THR A 18 -11.33 -44.46 -6.62
N THR A 19 -11.00 -43.17 -6.51
CA THR A 19 -11.85 -42.09 -6.08
C THR A 19 -11.61 -40.85 -6.93
N TRP A 20 -12.63 -40.43 -7.69
CA TRP A 20 -12.51 -39.29 -8.60
C TRP A 20 -12.32 -37.93 -7.91
N ASP A 21 -12.49 -37.86 -6.59
CA ASP A 21 -12.50 -36.68 -5.71
C ASP A 21 -12.00 -37.18 -4.34
N VAL A 22 -10.71 -36.98 -4.05
CA VAL A 22 -10.00 -37.61 -2.93
C VAL A 22 -10.29 -36.95 -1.60
N ASP A 23 -10.41 -35.63 -1.58
CA ASP A 23 -10.69 -34.90 -0.34
C ASP A 23 -12.20 -34.73 -0.12
N GLY A 24 -13.03 -34.81 -1.16
CA GLY A 24 -14.49 -34.82 -1.10
C GLY A 24 -15.11 -33.42 -1.14
N ASP A 25 -14.42 -32.40 -1.64
CA ASP A 25 -14.92 -31.03 -1.79
C ASP A 25 -15.92 -30.86 -2.97
N GLY A 26 -16.00 -31.88 -3.83
CA GLY A 26 -16.85 -31.91 -5.02
C GLY A 26 -16.16 -31.52 -6.32
N LEU A 27 -14.85 -31.33 -6.32
CA LEU A 27 -14.01 -31.16 -7.50
C LEU A 27 -13.29 -32.48 -7.85
N PRO A 28 -13.13 -32.82 -9.14
CA PRO A 28 -12.28 -33.95 -9.50
C PRO A 28 -10.80 -33.65 -9.32
N ASP A 29 -10.01 -34.59 -8.81
CA ASP A 29 -8.55 -34.45 -8.66
C ASP A 29 -7.89 -34.00 -9.99
N GLY A 30 -8.35 -34.56 -11.11
CA GLY A 30 -7.90 -34.20 -12.45
C GLY A 30 -8.18 -32.74 -12.85
N TYR A 31 -9.27 -32.14 -12.36
CA TYR A 31 -9.60 -30.73 -12.58
C TYR A 31 -8.70 -29.82 -11.76
N GLU A 32 -8.50 -30.12 -10.49
CA GLU A 32 -7.65 -29.36 -9.58
C GLU A 32 -6.18 -29.40 -10.02
N LEU A 33 -5.68 -30.57 -10.40
CA LEU A 33 -4.34 -30.72 -10.99
C LEU A 33 -4.18 -29.91 -12.28
N ALA A 34 -5.24 -29.78 -13.08
CA ALA A 34 -5.23 -28.95 -14.27
C ALA A 34 -5.17 -27.45 -13.92
N LEU A 35 -5.95 -27.00 -12.93
CA LEU A 35 -5.92 -25.60 -12.45
C LEU A 35 -4.54 -25.22 -11.90
N ARG A 36 -3.90 -26.09 -11.11
CA ARG A 36 -2.51 -25.89 -10.65
C ARG A 36 -1.48 -25.85 -11.77
N GLY A 37 -1.79 -26.47 -12.91
CA GLY A 37 -0.91 -26.55 -14.08
C GLY A 37 -0.91 -25.28 -14.94
N TYR A 38 -1.85 -24.37 -14.74
CA TYR A 38 -1.92 -23.07 -15.41
C TYR A 38 -1.32 -21.97 -14.53
N SER A 39 -0.76 -20.93 -15.14
CA SER A 39 -0.43 -19.69 -14.42
C SER A 39 -1.70 -18.94 -14.03
N ARG A 40 -1.64 -18.11 -12.97
CA ARG A 40 -2.73 -17.20 -12.59
C ARG A 40 -3.29 -16.40 -13.77
N GLU A 41 -2.42 -15.88 -14.64
CA GLU A 41 -2.81 -15.13 -15.85
C GLU A 41 -3.63 -15.96 -16.87
N ASP A 42 -3.45 -17.29 -16.87
CA ASP A 42 -4.17 -18.23 -17.73
C ASP A 42 -5.41 -18.83 -17.02
N GLY A 43 -5.75 -18.35 -15.82
CA GLY A 43 -6.85 -18.83 -15.00
C GLY A 43 -6.49 -20.02 -14.09
N GLY A 44 -5.21 -20.20 -13.76
CA GLY A 44 -4.78 -21.21 -12.79
C GLY A 44 -4.91 -20.74 -11.35
N THR A 45 -5.21 -21.68 -10.44
CA THR A 45 -5.35 -21.45 -8.99
C THR A 45 -4.51 -22.50 -8.25
N PRO A 46 -3.74 -22.14 -7.21
CA PRO A 46 -2.92 -23.08 -6.43
C PRO A 46 -3.76 -23.89 -5.42
N ILE A 47 -4.87 -24.46 -5.90
CA ILE A 47 -5.82 -25.29 -5.16
C ILE A 47 -5.22 -26.67 -4.80
N SER A 48 -5.70 -27.33 -3.76
CA SER A 48 -5.14 -28.58 -3.24
C SER A 48 -6.13 -29.75 -3.27
N TYR A 49 -5.93 -30.71 -4.18
CA TYR A 49 -6.63 -32.02 -4.26
C TYR A 49 -6.56 -32.94 -3.02
N LEU A 50 -5.91 -32.50 -1.94
CA LEU A 50 -5.83 -33.20 -0.65
C LEU A 50 -6.48 -32.41 0.49
N SER A 51 -6.95 -31.20 0.24
CA SER A 51 -7.52 -30.29 1.22
C SER A 51 -8.81 -29.73 0.65
N ARG A 52 -9.93 -30.07 1.29
CA ARG A 52 -11.26 -29.64 0.83
C ARG A 52 -11.49 -28.13 0.89
N ASP A 53 -10.61 -27.44 1.59
CA ASP A 53 -10.61 -26.03 1.94
C ASP A 53 -9.13 -25.64 1.98
N THR A 54 -8.64 -25.09 0.88
CA THR A 54 -7.22 -24.90 0.59
C THR A 54 -6.65 -23.72 1.37
N ASP A 55 -7.41 -22.64 1.53
CA ASP A 55 -6.98 -21.45 2.26
C ASP A 55 -7.42 -21.44 3.74
N GLY A 56 -8.39 -22.29 4.12
CA GLY A 56 -8.84 -22.48 5.48
C GLY A 56 -9.79 -21.41 5.99
N ASP A 57 -10.60 -20.78 5.14
CA ASP A 57 -11.61 -19.79 5.52
C ASP A 57 -12.94 -20.42 6.01
N GLY A 58 -13.18 -21.70 5.69
CA GLY A 58 -14.36 -22.48 6.06
C GLY A 58 -15.32 -22.76 4.90
N LEU A 59 -15.15 -22.13 3.73
CA LEU A 59 -15.81 -22.46 2.48
C LEU A 59 -15.00 -23.55 1.77
N CYS A 60 -15.67 -24.57 1.21
CA CYS A 60 -14.92 -25.58 0.48
C CYS A 60 -14.51 -25.07 -0.90
N ASP A 61 -13.34 -25.46 -1.38
CA ASP A 61 -12.78 -25.24 -2.72
C ASP A 61 -13.83 -25.41 -3.84
N GLY A 62 -14.58 -26.51 -3.81
CA GLY A 62 -15.66 -26.77 -4.76
C GLY A 62 -16.88 -25.84 -4.67
N ASP A 63 -17.15 -25.24 -3.51
CA ASP A 63 -18.15 -24.18 -3.34
C ASP A 63 -17.61 -22.81 -3.78
N GLU A 64 -16.35 -22.51 -3.53
CA GLU A 64 -15.68 -21.29 -3.98
C GLU A 64 -15.65 -21.17 -5.50
N ILE A 65 -15.23 -22.23 -6.20
CA ILE A 65 -15.27 -22.29 -7.67
C ILE A 65 -16.70 -22.09 -8.20
N ARG A 66 -17.74 -22.52 -7.46
CA ARG A 66 -19.14 -22.30 -7.84
C ARG A 66 -19.58 -20.85 -7.61
N ALA A 67 -19.10 -20.22 -6.55
CA ALA A 67 -19.36 -18.82 -6.22
C ALA A 67 -18.57 -17.85 -7.12
N GLY A 68 -17.43 -18.30 -7.66
CA GLY A 68 -16.50 -17.49 -8.44
C GLY A 68 -15.41 -16.83 -7.59
N THR A 69 -15.30 -17.21 -6.30
CA THR A 69 -14.26 -16.78 -5.37
C THR A 69 -12.95 -17.54 -5.66
N ASP A 70 -11.85 -17.15 -5.01
CA ASP A 70 -10.52 -17.73 -5.20
C ASP A 70 -10.18 -18.77 -4.12
N PRO A 71 -10.18 -20.09 -4.43
CA PRO A 71 -9.88 -21.16 -3.47
C PRO A 71 -8.52 -21.13 -2.76
N ALA A 72 -7.68 -20.15 -3.05
CA ALA A 72 -6.38 -19.99 -2.43
C ALA A 72 -6.26 -18.62 -1.72
N GLY A 73 -7.35 -17.89 -1.57
CA GLY A 73 -7.41 -16.56 -0.98
C GLY A 73 -8.70 -16.38 -0.19
N ARG A 74 -8.57 -16.37 1.14
CA ARG A 74 -9.69 -16.39 2.10
C ARG A 74 -10.74 -15.29 1.96
N ASP A 75 -10.42 -14.26 1.23
CA ASP A 75 -11.18 -13.03 1.04
C ASP A 75 -10.87 -12.56 -0.38
N THR A 76 -11.78 -12.84 -1.31
CA THR A 76 -11.52 -12.67 -2.73
C THR A 76 -11.49 -11.20 -3.15
N ASP A 77 -12.28 -10.34 -2.52
CA ASP A 77 -12.40 -8.93 -2.89
C ASP A 77 -11.64 -7.96 -1.98
N GLY A 78 -11.11 -8.47 -0.86
CA GLY A 78 -10.19 -7.77 0.03
C GLY A 78 -10.86 -6.75 0.94
N ASP A 79 -12.15 -6.89 1.24
CA ASP A 79 -12.88 -5.99 2.14
C ASP A 79 -12.70 -6.37 3.63
N GLY A 80 -12.18 -7.57 3.88
CA GLY A 80 -11.88 -8.16 5.17
C GLY A 80 -12.97 -9.08 5.72
N LEU A 81 -14.06 -9.34 5.01
CA LEU A 81 -14.94 -10.48 5.22
C LEU A 81 -14.37 -11.68 4.47
N THR A 82 -14.39 -12.84 5.10
CA THR A 82 -14.01 -14.06 4.38
C THR A 82 -15.10 -14.48 3.40
N ASP A 83 -14.75 -15.15 2.30
CA ASP A 83 -15.73 -15.63 1.33
C ASP A 83 -16.80 -16.52 2.01
N ALA A 84 -16.39 -17.31 3.01
CA ALA A 84 -17.24 -18.08 3.92
C ALA A 84 -18.22 -17.21 4.74
N GLU A 85 -17.83 -16.03 5.19
CA GLU A 85 -18.68 -15.10 5.96
C GLU A 85 -19.72 -14.42 5.08
N GLU A 86 -19.47 -14.28 3.79
CA GLU A 86 -20.35 -13.57 2.87
C GLU A 86 -21.37 -14.51 2.24
N ILE A 87 -21.01 -15.78 2.01
CA ILE A 87 -21.88 -16.77 1.36
C ILE A 87 -22.58 -17.68 2.39
N TRP A 88 -23.88 -17.91 2.19
CA TRP A 88 -24.58 -18.99 2.91
C TRP A 88 -24.19 -20.38 2.38
N HIS A 89 -23.34 -21.09 3.13
CA HIS A 89 -22.74 -22.35 2.69
C HIS A 89 -22.75 -23.42 3.81
N GLN A 90 -22.26 -24.63 3.51
CA GLN A 90 -21.97 -25.65 4.53
C GLN A 90 -20.50 -25.59 4.88
N ASP A 91 -20.19 -25.25 6.13
CA ASP A 91 -18.83 -25.18 6.67
C ASP A 91 -18.04 -26.45 6.34
N CYS A 92 -16.86 -26.30 5.75
CA CYS A 92 -16.14 -27.41 5.14
C CYS A 92 -15.69 -28.46 6.15
N ALA A 93 -15.36 -28.02 7.37
CA ALA A 93 -14.91 -28.88 8.46
C ALA A 93 -16.07 -29.60 9.19
N SER A 94 -17.16 -28.89 9.47
CA SER A 94 -18.26 -29.37 10.33
C SER A 94 -19.50 -29.84 9.58
N GLY A 95 -19.66 -29.44 8.31
CA GLY A 95 -20.86 -29.65 7.49
C GLY A 95 -22.09 -28.89 8.01
N ALA A 96 -21.92 -27.93 8.92
CA ALA A 96 -22.99 -27.10 9.43
C ALA A 96 -23.27 -25.95 8.45
N TRP A 97 -24.55 -25.62 8.24
CA TRP A 97 -24.87 -24.43 7.44
C TRP A 97 -24.51 -23.15 8.21
N THR A 98 -23.63 -22.33 7.63
CA THR A 98 -23.10 -21.09 8.20
C THR A 98 -22.99 -19.98 7.14
N GLY A 99 -22.39 -18.84 7.50
CA GLY A 99 -22.21 -17.67 6.65
C GLY A 99 -23.26 -16.59 6.90
N GLY A 100 -22.97 -15.38 6.48
CA GLY A 100 -23.73 -14.16 6.71
C GLY A 100 -23.78 -13.70 8.16
N TRP A 101 -24.39 -12.54 8.38
CA TRP A 101 -24.62 -11.96 9.70
C TRP A 101 -26.08 -11.59 9.91
N MET A 102 -26.45 -11.32 11.17
CA MET A 102 -27.81 -10.90 11.52
C MET A 102 -27.95 -9.38 11.35
N PHE A 103 -28.75 -8.97 10.38
CA PHE A 103 -29.12 -7.57 10.14
C PHE A 103 -30.48 -7.25 10.77
N THR A 104 -30.56 -6.15 11.52
CA THR A 104 -31.76 -5.71 12.22
C THR A 104 -32.45 -4.60 11.42
N TYR A 105 -33.52 -4.96 10.72
CA TYR A 105 -34.23 -4.04 9.83
C TYR A 105 -35.37 -3.26 10.52
N ALA A 106 -35.76 -3.64 11.74
CA ALA A 106 -36.71 -2.87 12.54
C ALA A 106 -36.43 -3.04 14.03
N LEU A 107 -36.34 -1.94 14.76
CA LEU A 107 -36.08 -1.93 16.19
C LEU A 107 -37.35 -2.02 17.01
N ALA A 108 -37.26 -2.62 18.19
CA ALA A 108 -38.33 -2.74 19.17
C ALA A 108 -38.99 -1.40 19.53
N ALA A 109 -38.24 -0.30 19.44
CA ALA A 109 -38.74 1.04 19.68
C ALA A 109 -39.76 1.49 18.61
N ASP A 110 -39.64 0.97 17.39
CA ASP A 110 -40.41 1.37 16.21
C ASP A 110 -41.47 0.32 15.81
N THR A 111 -41.41 -0.89 16.39
CA THR A 111 -42.35 -1.96 16.11
C THR A 111 -43.55 -1.96 17.07
N GLY A 112 -44.72 -2.35 16.54
CA GLY A 112 -45.96 -2.40 17.34
C GLY A 112 -46.02 -3.56 18.34
N ASP A 113 -45.10 -4.51 18.25
CA ASP A 113 -44.96 -5.67 19.15
C ASP A 113 -43.82 -5.51 20.17
N GLY A 114 -43.03 -4.44 20.07
CA GLY A 114 -41.94 -4.13 21.00
C GLY A 114 -40.76 -5.10 20.91
N GLN A 115 -40.52 -5.69 19.74
CA GLN A 115 -39.40 -6.60 19.49
C GLN A 115 -38.55 -6.14 18.32
N ASP A 116 -37.24 -6.41 18.39
CA ASP A 116 -36.33 -6.23 17.25
C ASP A 116 -36.63 -7.31 16.21
N HIS A 117 -36.68 -6.91 14.94
CA HIS A 117 -36.88 -7.81 13.82
C HIS A 117 -35.58 -7.85 13.01
N SER A 118 -34.95 -9.01 12.99
CA SER A 118 -33.67 -9.23 12.31
C SER A 118 -33.75 -10.40 11.34
N ARG A 119 -32.91 -10.37 10.29
CA ARG A 119 -32.77 -11.43 9.30
C ARG A 119 -31.28 -11.65 9.01
N ARG A 120 -30.92 -12.89 8.69
CA ARG A 120 -29.58 -13.18 8.19
C ARG A 120 -29.44 -12.64 6.75
N ILE A 121 -28.39 -11.88 6.50
CA ILE A 121 -28.02 -11.31 5.20
C ILE A 121 -26.60 -11.74 4.83
N PHE A 122 -26.21 -11.43 3.60
CA PHE A 122 -25.03 -11.89 2.86
C PHE A 122 -24.60 -10.73 1.94
N SER A 123 -23.33 -10.69 1.57
CA SER A 123 -22.73 -9.75 0.62
C SER A 123 -22.29 -10.45 -0.67
N ASP A 124 -21.80 -9.68 -1.65
CA ASP A 124 -21.21 -10.22 -2.87
C ASP A 124 -19.68 -10.33 -2.69
N PRO A 125 -19.12 -11.53 -2.48
CA PRO A 125 -17.70 -11.74 -2.12
C PRO A 125 -16.70 -11.42 -3.24
N LEU A 126 -17.19 -10.85 -4.33
CA LEU A 126 -16.39 -10.41 -5.48
C LEU A 126 -16.35 -8.89 -5.59
N LYS A 127 -16.93 -8.18 -4.62
CA LYS A 127 -17.03 -6.73 -4.59
C LYS A 127 -16.99 -6.22 -3.16
N ALA A 128 -15.85 -5.62 -2.82
CA ALA A 128 -15.67 -5.02 -1.51
C ALA A 128 -16.74 -3.99 -1.13
N ASP A 129 -17.34 -3.30 -2.12
CA ASP A 129 -18.50 -2.40 -1.97
C ASP A 129 -19.57 -2.86 -2.96
N ALA A 130 -20.49 -3.70 -2.50
CA ALA A 130 -21.41 -4.41 -3.39
C ALA A 130 -22.45 -3.50 -4.05
N ASP A 131 -22.80 -2.37 -3.43
CA ASP A 131 -23.78 -1.41 -3.94
C ASP A 131 -23.18 -0.10 -4.50
N GLY A 132 -21.88 0.12 -4.32
CA GLY A 132 -21.11 1.23 -4.87
C GLY A 132 -21.33 2.55 -4.15
N ASP A 133 -21.68 2.54 -2.86
CA ASP A 133 -21.94 3.74 -2.07
C ASP A 133 -20.71 4.32 -1.35
N GLY A 134 -19.60 3.60 -1.41
CA GLY A 134 -18.31 3.96 -0.84
C GLY A 134 -17.99 3.31 0.51
N PHE A 135 -18.93 2.59 1.12
CA PHE A 135 -18.63 1.69 2.23
C PHE A 135 -18.30 0.31 1.72
N SER A 136 -17.35 -0.34 2.40
CA SER A 136 -17.20 -1.77 2.21
C SER A 136 -18.30 -2.52 2.94
N ASP A 137 -18.65 -3.71 2.47
CA ASP A 137 -19.68 -4.56 3.04
C ASP A 137 -19.36 -4.86 4.53
N LYS A 138 -18.07 -5.05 4.84
CA LYS A 138 -17.56 -5.13 6.22
C LYS A 138 -17.86 -3.90 7.06
N VAL A 139 -17.65 -2.70 6.52
CA VAL A 139 -17.90 -1.44 7.25
C VAL A 139 -19.37 -1.35 7.59
N GLU A 140 -20.24 -1.58 6.62
CA GLU A 140 -21.68 -1.54 6.82
C GLU A 140 -22.13 -2.56 7.86
N MET A 141 -21.61 -3.79 7.79
CA MET A 141 -21.85 -4.81 8.82
C MET A 141 -21.48 -4.27 10.20
N LEU A 142 -20.25 -3.77 10.38
CA LEU A 142 -19.75 -3.41 11.70
C LEU A 142 -20.44 -2.18 12.28
N ILE A 143 -20.69 -1.14 11.48
CA ILE A 143 -21.41 0.07 11.97
C ILE A 143 -22.90 -0.20 12.20
N HIS A 144 -23.52 -1.07 11.39
CA HIS A 144 -24.87 -1.52 11.65
C HIS A 144 -24.96 -2.31 12.96
N LEU A 145 -24.05 -3.25 13.20
CA LEU A 145 -24.01 -4.00 14.45
C LEU A 145 -23.75 -3.10 15.67
N ALA A 146 -22.99 -2.02 15.50
CA ALA A 146 -22.72 -1.05 16.56
C ALA A 146 -23.95 -0.17 16.88
N ASP A 147 -24.63 0.37 15.88
CA ASP A 147 -25.83 1.20 16.05
C ASP A 147 -26.83 1.04 14.89
N PRO A 148 -27.72 0.02 14.95
CA PRO A 148 -28.70 -0.24 13.91
C PRO A 148 -29.73 0.89 13.72
N ALA A 149 -29.89 1.77 14.71
CA ALA A 149 -30.86 2.86 14.65
C ALA A 149 -30.34 4.01 13.78
N THR A 150 -29.03 4.26 13.86
CA THR A 150 -28.35 5.34 13.14
C THR A 150 -27.88 4.87 11.76
N PHE A 151 -27.40 3.63 11.66
CA PHE A 151 -26.86 3.05 10.42
C PHE A 151 -27.66 1.83 10.01
N PRO A 152 -28.85 1.99 9.40
CA PRO A 152 -29.60 0.89 8.81
C PRO A 152 -28.98 0.45 7.45
N PHE A 153 -27.65 0.36 7.40
CA PHE A 153 -26.85 0.19 6.19
C PHE A 153 -26.77 -1.29 5.82
N HIS A 154 -26.97 -1.60 4.55
CA HIS A 154 -27.06 -2.96 4.05
C HIS A 154 -26.29 -3.00 2.74
N PRO A 155 -25.38 -3.97 2.57
CA PRO A 155 -24.42 -4.01 1.45
C PRO A 155 -25.01 -4.11 0.04
N ASP A 156 -26.34 -4.26 -0.07
CA ASP A 156 -27.01 -4.36 -1.37
C ASP A 156 -27.88 -3.12 -1.63
N VAL A 157 -27.82 -2.11 -0.77
CA VAL A 157 -28.77 -1.00 -0.71
C VAL A 157 -28.02 0.30 -0.48
N TYR A 158 -27.73 0.96 -1.60
CA TYR A 158 -27.04 2.24 -1.61
C TYR A 158 -27.43 3.18 -0.47
N ASN A 159 -26.46 3.63 0.31
CA ASN A 159 -26.61 4.59 1.39
C ASN A 159 -25.95 5.93 1.05
N ASP A 160 -26.59 7.02 1.46
CA ASP A 160 -25.93 8.32 1.37
C ASP A 160 -24.81 8.36 2.42
N SER A 161 -23.57 8.33 1.95
CA SER A 161 -22.43 8.34 2.84
C SER A 161 -22.41 9.55 3.78
N PRO A 162 -22.31 9.36 5.11
CA PRO A 162 -22.13 10.46 6.06
C PRO A 162 -20.79 11.18 5.89
N GLY A 163 -19.78 10.52 5.32
CA GLY A 163 -18.58 11.18 4.79
C GLY A 163 -18.88 11.76 3.41
N GLY A 164 -18.31 12.93 3.09
CA GLY A 164 -18.60 13.53 1.78
C GLY A 164 -17.47 14.36 1.21
N LEU A 165 -17.30 14.22 -0.10
CA LEU A 165 -16.52 15.12 -0.94
C LEU A 165 -17.43 16.20 -1.55
N TYR A 166 -17.03 17.45 -1.37
CA TYR A 166 -17.73 18.62 -1.91
C TYR A 166 -16.75 19.42 -2.79
N PRO A 167 -16.57 19.02 -4.05
CA PRO A 167 -15.79 19.77 -5.02
C PRO A 167 -16.60 20.99 -5.50
N GLU A 168 -15.97 22.15 -5.51
CA GLU A 168 -16.57 23.40 -5.96
C GLU A 168 -15.57 24.24 -6.75
N THR A 169 -16.09 25.11 -7.61
CA THR A 169 -15.30 26.15 -8.29
C THR A 169 -15.87 27.52 -8.00
N ASN A 170 -15.04 28.56 -8.14
CA ASN A 170 -15.55 29.93 -8.16
C ASN A 170 -16.26 30.29 -9.48
N GLU A 171 -16.25 29.41 -10.47
CA GLU A 171 -17.09 29.52 -11.67
C GLU A 171 -18.49 28.98 -11.36
N VAL A 172 -19.52 29.79 -11.62
CA VAL A 172 -20.88 29.56 -11.10
C VAL A 172 -21.74 28.79 -12.10
N ASP A 173 -21.50 28.97 -13.39
CA ASP A 173 -22.25 28.31 -14.46
C ASP A 173 -21.56 27.03 -15.00
N GLY A 174 -20.34 26.75 -14.54
CA GLY A 174 -19.54 25.59 -14.93
C GLY A 174 -18.96 25.68 -16.35
N VAL A 175 -19.01 26.85 -16.98
CA VAL A 175 -18.51 27.09 -18.35
C VAL A 175 -17.26 27.97 -18.29
N LEU A 176 -16.22 27.56 -19.02
CA LEU A 176 -14.90 28.17 -18.98
C LEU A 176 -14.44 28.60 -20.37
N ALA A 177 -13.87 29.79 -20.47
CA ALA A 177 -13.22 30.26 -21.70
C ALA A 177 -11.76 29.75 -21.80
N PRO A 178 -11.22 29.53 -23.02
CA PRO A 178 -9.81 29.26 -23.21
C PRO A 178 -8.91 30.33 -22.58
N GLY A 179 -7.92 29.90 -21.78
CA GLY A 179 -7.01 30.80 -21.05
C GLY A 179 -7.57 31.38 -19.74
N GLN A 180 -8.81 31.05 -19.36
CA GLN A 180 -9.40 31.47 -18.09
C GLN A 180 -8.67 30.85 -16.89
N THR A 181 -8.64 31.59 -15.79
CA THR A 181 -8.15 31.10 -14.49
C THR A 181 -9.33 30.90 -13.56
N LEU A 182 -9.37 29.77 -12.85
CA LEU A 182 -10.38 29.48 -11.83
C LEU A 182 -9.73 29.05 -10.51
N VAL A 183 -10.50 29.09 -9.42
CA VAL A 183 -10.15 28.53 -8.13
C VAL A 183 -11.02 27.31 -7.89
N TYR A 184 -10.36 26.16 -7.80
CA TYR A 184 -10.93 24.89 -7.41
C TYR A 184 -10.80 24.72 -5.89
N THR A 185 -11.87 24.29 -5.22
CA THR A 185 -11.87 23.95 -3.79
C THR A 185 -12.50 22.59 -3.59
N LEU A 186 -11.80 21.67 -2.93
CA LEU A 186 -12.36 20.41 -2.45
C LEU A 186 -12.53 20.49 -0.95
N THR A 187 -13.74 20.20 -0.44
CA THR A 187 -13.98 20.05 0.99
C THR A 187 -14.31 18.60 1.31
N VAL A 188 -13.62 18.00 2.28
CA VAL A 188 -13.98 16.72 2.90
C VAL A 188 -14.69 17.03 4.21
N ARG A 189 -15.85 16.41 4.48
CA ARG A 189 -16.55 16.56 5.76
C ARG A 189 -16.79 15.21 6.40
N ASN A 190 -16.59 15.14 7.72
CA ASN A 190 -17.07 14.05 8.55
C ASN A 190 -18.46 14.45 9.11
N ASN A 191 -19.55 13.92 8.54
CA ASN A 191 -20.89 14.09 9.10
C ASN A 191 -21.37 12.87 9.90
N PHE A 192 -20.47 11.94 10.25
CA PHE A 192 -20.84 10.88 11.17
C PHE A 192 -21.08 11.46 12.57
N PRO A 193 -22.07 10.93 13.33
CA PRO A 193 -22.30 11.35 14.69
C PRO A 193 -21.12 10.98 15.60
N GLN A 194 -21.05 11.56 16.79
CA GLN A 194 -20.17 11.02 17.83
C GLN A 194 -20.55 9.55 18.10
N PRO A 195 -19.59 8.62 18.23
CA PRO A 195 -18.14 8.84 18.41
C PRO A 195 -17.27 8.63 17.15
N TYR A 196 -17.80 8.77 15.93
CA TYR A 196 -17.13 8.29 14.72
C TYR A 196 -16.13 9.27 14.08
N TRP A 197 -14.90 8.84 13.81
CA TRP A 197 -13.84 9.65 13.21
C TRP A 197 -13.49 9.16 11.80
N VAL A 198 -13.13 10.10 10.93
CA VAL A 198 -12.73 9.80 9.55
C VAL A 198 -11.29 10.23 9.34
N TYR A 199 -10.42 9.26 9.07
CA TYR A 199 -9.01 9.49 8.80
C TYR A 199 -8.67 9.06 7.39
N GLY A 200 -7.97 9.89 6.63
CA GLY A 200 -7.70 9.55 5.25
C GLY A 200 -7.06 10.66 4.44
N GLY A 201 -6.84 10.37 3.16
CA GLY A 201 -6.31 11.29 2.18
C GLY A 201 -7.33 11.57 1.08
N VAL A 202 -7.08 12.64 0.33
CA VAL A 202 -7.76 12.88 -0.94
C VAL A 202 -6.77 12.95 -2.07
N THR A 203 -7.17 12.47 -3.23
CA THR A 203 -6.43 12.59 -4.47
C THR A 203 -7.29 13.33 -5.49
N VAL A 204 -6.81 14.49 -5.93
CA VAL A 204 -7.44 15.31 -6.96
C VAL A 204 -6.64 15.18 -8.24
N THR A 205 -7.24 14.58 -9.26
CA THR A 205 -6.64 14.46 -10.59
C THR A 205 -7.23 15.51 -11.53
N VAL A 206 -6.38 16.46 -11.94
CA VAL A 206 -6.76 17.56 -12.81
C VAL A 206 -6.40 17.22 -14.27
N PRO A 207 -7.32 17.38 -15.23
CA PRO A 207 -7.06 17.09 -16.63
C PRO A 207 -6.02 18.04 -17.22
N ALA A 208 -5.28 17.58 -18.23
CA ALA A 208 -4.19 18.34 -18.86
C ALA A 208 -4.64 19.72 -19.38
N LEU A 209 -5.89 19.83 -19.86
CA LEU A 209 -6.46 21.09 -20.35
C LEU A 209 -6.68 22.15 -19.25
N LEU A 210 -6.61 21.78 -17.97
CA LEU A 210 -6.70 22.68 -16.82
C LEU A 210 -5.34 22.87 -16.10
N GLY A 211 -4.25 22.52 -16.77
CA GLY A 211 -2.88 22.59 -16.26
C GLY A 211 -2.27 21.24 -15.87
N GLY A 212 -3.11 20.20 -15.74
CA GLY A 212 -2.68 18.85 -15.39
C GLY A 212 -2.14 18.71 -13.96
N GLY A 213 -2.11 17.48 -13.47
CA GLY A 213 -1.43 17.13 -12.21
C GLY A 213 -2.33 16.38 -11.23
N VAL A 214 -1.70 15.92 -10.16
CA VAL A 214 -2.33 15.22 -9.04
C VAL A 214 -2.00 15.99 -7.76
N PHE A 215 -3.00 16.24 -6.92
CA PHE A 215 -2.86 16.99 -5.68
C PHE A 215 -3.50 16.22 -4.51
N ASN A 216 -2.88 16.28 -3.35
CA ASN A 216 -3.34 15.59 -2.14
C ASN A 216 -3.19 16.41 -0.84
N GLU A 217 -2.64 17.62 -0.92
CA GLU A 217 -2.45 18.48 0.26
C GLU A 217 -3.77 19.14 0.71
N VAL A 218 -4.24 18.79 1.90
CA VAL A 218 -5.41 19.37 2.54
C VAL A 218 -5.01 20.26 3.72
N SER A 219 -5.83 21.27 3.98
CA SER A 219 -5.75 22.08 5.18
C SER A 219 -6.80 21.60 6.17
N TYR A 220 -6.36 21.22 7.37
CA TYR A 220 -7.20 20.73 8.46
C TYR A 220 -7.01 21.60 9.73
N ASP A 221 -8.12 21.83 10.44
CA ASP A 221 -8.17 22.61 11.68
C ASP A 221 -8.81 21.76 12.80
N PRO A 222 -7.99 21.10 13.64
CA PRO A 222 -8.48 20.19 14.68
C PRO A 222 -9.23 20.88 15.82
N ASP A 223 -8.92 22.15 16.11
CA ASP A 223 -9.47 22.88 17.26
C ASP A 223 -10.68 23.76 16.89
N GLY A 224 -11.09 23.73 15.63
CA GLY A 224 -12.01 24.69 15.05
C GLY A 224 -11.42 26.12 15.03
N PRO A 225 -12.21 27.10 14.57
CA PRO A 225 -11.69 28.45 14.30
C PRO A 225 -11.37 29.20 15.61
N GLY A 226 -10.22 28.94 16.22
CA GLY A 226 -9.78 29.66 17.42
C GLY A 226 -8.65 29.06 18.28
N GLY A 227 -8.14 27.86 18.00
CA GLY A 227 -7.11 27.20 18.83
C GLY A 227 -5.69 27.43 18.37
N GLU A 228 -5.33 26.89 17.21
CA GLU A 228 -4.03 27.04 16.54
C GLU A 228 -4.23 27.31 15.04
N GLY A 229 -3.15 27.64 14.30
CA GLY A 229 -3.27 27.88 12.86
C GLY A 229 -3.57 26.59 12.09
N PRO A 230 -4.22 26.66 10.91
CA PRO A 230 -4.52 25.48 10.11
C PRO A 230 -3.23 24.73 9.75
N ILE A 231 -3.23 23.42 9.94
CA ILE A 231 -2.13 22.53 9.57
C ILE A 231 -2.37 22.09 8.12
N THR A 232 -1.31 22.07 7.30
CA THR A 232 -1.38 21.53 5.93
C THR A 232 -0.71 20.16 5.94
N ASP A 233 -1.45 19.13 5.53
CA ASP A 233 -1.03 17.73 5.54
C ASP A 233 -1.62 17.01 4.33
N THR A 234 -1.01 15.92 3.88
CA THR A 234 -1.55 15.06 2.82
C THR A 234 -2.65 14.14 3.31
N ILE A 235 -2.74 13.95 4.63
CA ILE A 235 -3.72 13.10 5.30
C ILE A 235 -4.42 13.93 6.38
N PHE A 236 -5.72 13.78 6.53
CA PHE A 236 -6.51 14.43 7.56
C PHE A 236 -6.97 13.42 8.62
N ASN A 237 -7.35 13.95 9.78
CA ASN A 237 -7.98 13.20 10.86
C ASN A 237 -9.20 13.99 11.37
N LEU A 238 -10.38 13.74 10.81
CA LEU A 238 -11.59 14.51 11.04
C LEU A 238 -12.41 13.95 12.20
N TYR A 239 -12.60 14.79 13.21
CA TYR A 239 -13.55 14.58 14.29
C TYR A 239 -14.99 14.71 13.74
N PRO A 240 -16.02 14.20 14.43
CA PRO A 240 -17.41 14.49 14.09
C PRO A 240 -17.65 15.99 13.85
N ASP A 241 -18.34 16.31 12.76
CA ASP A 241 -18.66 17.66 12.28
C ASP A 241 -17.48 18.51 11.76
N ASN A 242 -16.24 17.98 11.81
CA ASN A 242 -15.07 18.68 11.27
C ASN A 242 -14.93 18.50 9.75
N ARG A 243 -14.11 19.37 9.14
CA ARG A 243 -13.83 19.36 7.71
C ARG A 243 -12.37 19.65 7.39
N ALA A 244 -11.89 19.11 6.28
CA ALA A 244 -10.62 19.45 5.67
C ALA A 244 -10.87 20.09 4.30
N THR A 245 -10.02 21.04 3.90
CA THR A 245 -10.18 21.77 2.63
C THR A 245 -8.88 21.86 1.85
N LEU A 246 -8.95 21.53 0.56
CA LEU A 246 -7.89 21.77 -0.43
C LEU A 246 -8.36 22.89 -1.36
N ALA A 247 -7.50 23.86 -1.66
CA ALA A 247 -7.81 24.92 -2.62
C ALA A 247 -6.65 25.12 -3.60
N ARG A 248 -6.96 25.18 -4.90
CA ARG A 248 -5.97 25.35 -5.96
C ARG A 248 -6.44 26.30 -7.04
N GLN A 249 -5.56 27.18 -7.49
CA GLN A 249 -5.79 27.97 -8.68
C GLN A 249 -5.39 27.15 -9.92
N LEU A 250 -6.35 26.95 -10.84
CA LEU A 250 -6.18 26.21 -12.09
C LEU A 250 -6.26 27.17 -13.28
N GLN A 251 -5.66 26.77 -14.41
CA GLN A 251 -5.65 27.58 -15.63
C GLN A 251 -6.02 26.73 -16.84
N VAL A 252 -7.02 27.18 -17.58
CA VAL A 252 -7.44 26.57 -18.85
C VAL A 252 -6.37 26.81 -19.90
N ASP A 253 -6.02 25.80 -20.69
CA ASP A 253 -5.12 25.96 -21.83
C ASP A 253 -5.70 27.00 -22.81
N ALA A 254 -4.89 27.99 -23.17
CA ALA A 254 -5.28 29.03 -24.13
C ALA A 254 -5.54 28.47 -25.54
N GLY A 255 -5.03 27.28 -25.86
CA GLY A 255 -5.28 26.56 -27.11
C GLY A 255 -6.43 25.56 -27.07
N ALA A 256 -7.16 25.45 -25.96
CA ALA A 256 -8.27 24.51 -25.84
C ALA A 256 -9.40 24.84 -26.82
N GLY A 257 -9.98 23.80 -27.44
CA GLY A 257 -11.25 23.88 -28.15
C GLY A 257 -12.42 23.53 -27.25
N SER A 258 -13.64 23.61 -27.77
CA SER A 258 -14.86 23.30 -27.04
C SER A 258 -14.94 21.82 -26.66
N VAL A 259 -14.99 21.51 -25.36
CA VAL A 259 -14.95 20.14 -24.83
C VAL A 259 -15.40 20.06 -23.37
N GLU A 260 -16.05 18.95 -22.99
CA GLU A 260 -16.30 18.60 -21.60
C GLU A 260 -15.02 18.06 -20.94
N VAL A 261 -14.70 18.57 -19.75
CA VAL A 261 -13.62 18.09 -18.91
C VAL A 261 -14.15 17.77 -17.52
N SER A 262 -13.49 16.90 -16.78
CA SER A 262 -13.88 16.59 -15.41
C SER A 262 -12.65 16.52 -14.51
N ILE A 263 -12.75 17.12 -13.34
CA ILE A 263 -11.76 16.96 -12.26
C ILE A 263 -12.21 15.74 -11.46
N ALA A 264 -11.37 14.72 -11.39
CA ALA A 264 -11.65 13.51 -10.61
C ALA A 264 -11.13 13.70 -9.17
N ASN A 265 -11.93 13.31 -8.20
CA ASN A 265 -11.62 13.38 -6.78
C ASN A 265 -11.87 12.01 -6.18
N ASP A 266 -10.83 11.49 -5.55
CA ASP A 266 -10.85 10.22 -4.85
C ASP A 266 -10.60 10.48 -3.37
N LEU A 267 -11.47 9.97 -2.52
CA LEU A 267 -11.32 9.96 -1.07
C LEU A 267 -10.98 8.54 -0.68
N ARG A 268 -9.86 8.38 0.02
CA ARG A 268 -9.49 7.12 0.66
C ARG A 268 -9.36 7.36 2.14
N ALA A 269 -10.27 6.79 2.92
CA ALA A 269 -10.36 7.02 4.34
C ALA A 269 -10.72 5.76 5.11
N GLN A 270 -10.73 5.90 6.42
CA GLN A 270 -10.98 4.87 7.40
C GLN A 270 -11.97 5.43 8.42
N LEU A 271 -12.93 4.60 8.84
CA LEU A 271 -13.96 4.95 9.81
C LEU A 271 -13.67 4.31 11.18
N ASN A 272 -13.74 5.13 12.23
CA ASN A 272 -13.25 4.75 13.57
C ASN A 272 -14.23 5.09 14.68
N GLY A 273 -14.35 4.24 15.69
CA GLY A 273 -15.44 4.32 16.67
C GLY A 273 -15.22 5.04 17.97
N ASN A 274 -14.01 5.49 18.31
CA ASN A 274 -13.73 6.28 19.53
C ASN A 274 -12.27 6.70 19.55
N GLY A 275 -11.98 8.00 19.51
CA GLY A 275 -10.65 8.51 19.84
C GLY A 275 -9.95 9.22 18.68
N ASP A 276 -8.99 10.05 19.07
CA ASP A 276 -7.98 10.57 18.15
C ASP A 276 -7.13 9.38 17.70
N ILE A 277 -6.77 9.28 16.42
CA ILE A 277 -5.70 8.37 15.97
C ILE A 277 -4.38 8.99 16.44
N SER A 278 -4.21 9.03 17.76
CA SER A 278 -2.93 9.25 18.39
C SER A 278 -2.32 7.88 18.58
N TYR A 279 -1.23 7.62 17.85
CA TYR A 279 -0.32 6.53 18.13
C TYR A 279 0.16 6.68 19.58
N ASP A 280 -0.44 5.97 20.54
CA ASP A 280 -0.02 6.03 21.93
C ASP A 280 1.03 4.94 22.17
N TRP A 281 2.26 5.38 22.46
CA TRP A 281 3.41 4.52 22.62
C TRP A 281 3.45 4.01 24.04
N VAL A 282 3.05 2.77 24.27
CA VAL A 282 3.44 2.08 25.50
C VAL A 282 4.90 1.69 25.33
N LEU A 283 5.78 2.57 25.79
CA LEU A 283 7.20 2.31 25.91
C LEU A 283 7.41 1.27 27.02
N ASP A 284 7.23 -0.02 26.72
CA ASP A 284 7.79 -1.05 27.58
C ASP A 284 9.28 -1.18 27.28
N ARG A 285 10.10 -0.50 28.11
CA ARG A 285 11.55 -0.72 28.09
C ARG A 285 11.85 -2.01 28.82
N THR A 286 11.47 -3.15 28.26
CA THR A 286 12.14 -4.40 28.59
C THR A 286 13.45 -4.46 27.82
N ALA A 287 14.35 -3.53 28.16
CA ALA A 287 15.74 -3.81 27.92
C ALA A 287 16.11 -5.03 28.78
N LEU A 288 16.89 -5.97 28.24
CA LEU A 288 17.85 -6.69 29.09
C LEU A 288 18.92 -5.68 29.52
N THR A 289 18.52 -4.64 30.25
CA THR A 289 19.43 -3.77 30.99
C THR A 289 19.95 -4.57 32.16
N TRP A 290 21.14 -5.12 32.00
CA TRP A 290 22.10 -5.47 33.05
C TRP A 290 21.53 -5.71 34.47
N ASP A 291 20.64 -6.69 34.62
CA ASP A 291 20.37 -7.35 35.91
C ASP A 291 19.74 -8.76 35.80
N GLN A 292 19.59 -9.33 34.59
CA GLN A 292 18.88 -10.61 34.37
C GLN A 292 19.45 -11.52 33.25
N SER A 293 20.66 -11.31 32.70
CA SER A 293 21.36 -12.46 32.10
C SER A 293 21.76 -13.36 33.27
N PRO A 294 21.28 -14.62 33.37
CA PRO A 294 21.58 -15.46 34.53
C PRO A 294 23.08 -15.76 34.71
N ALA A 295 23.96 -15.36 33.77
CA ALA A 295 25.33 -15.82 33.69
C ALA A 295 26.42 -14.78 33.36
N GLY A 296 26.12 -13.52 33.01
CA GLY A 296 27.16 -12.50 32.76
C GLY A 296 27.65 -12.38 31.30
N TYR A 297 26.87 -12.84 30.33
CA TYR A 297 27.19 -12.77 28.91
C TYR A 297 26.66 -11.47 28.24
N LEU A 298 27.37 -10.95 27.24
CA LEU A 298 27.09 -9.77 26.41
C LEU A 298 26.59 -10.18 25.01
N PRO A 299 25.51 -9.60 24.48
CA PRO A 299 25.05 -9.92 23.13
C PRO A 299 25.98 -9.36 22.05
N PHE A 300 26.24 -10.16 21.03
CA PHE A 300 27.12 -9.88 19.89
C PHE A 300 26.39 -9.80 18.55
N ALA A 301 25.31 -10.57 18.39
CA ALA A 301 24.43 -10.53 17.24
C ALA A 301 23.03 -10.97 17.64
N MET A 302 22.01 -10.47 16.95
CA MET A 302 20.64 -10.91 17.14
C MET A 302 19.85 -10.89 15.84
N ASP A 303 18.85 -11.75 15.78
CA ASP A 303 17.79 -11.70 14.78
C ASP A 303 16.44 -12.11 15.40
N LEU A 304 15.33 -11.65 14.82
CA LEU A 304 13.97 -11.83 15.33
C LEU A 304 13.08 -12.53 14.31
N ALA A 305 12.22 -13.44 14.79
CA ALA A 305 11.15 -14.03 14.00
C ALA A 305 9.82 -13.99 14.76
N ALA A 306 8.74 -13.72 14.04
CA ALA A 306 7.38 -13.93 14.53
C ALA A 306 7.09 -15.44 14.60
N THR A 307 6.41 -15.88 15.66
CA THR A 307 5.93 -17.25 15.77
C THR A 307 4.44 -17.30 15.42
N PRO A 308 3.99 -18.23 14.57
CA PRO A 308 2.58 -18.29 14.22
C PRO A 308 1.74 -18.64 15.44
N ALA A 309 0.60 -17.97 15.57
CA ALA A 309 -0.31 -18.20 16.68
C ALA A 309 -0.85 -19.64 16.73
N GLY A 310 -1.11 -20.14 17.94
CA GLY A 310 -1.72 -21.46 18.13
C GLY A 310 -0.79 -22.66 17.85
N THR A 311 0.47 -22.42 17.48
CA THR A 311 1.47 -23.46 17.21
C THR A 311 2.09 -24.05 18.48
N GLY A 312 1.85 -23.44 19.65
CA GLY A 312 2.29 -23.92 20.95
C GLY A 312 3.48 -23.17 21.54
N TRP A 313 4.05 -22.21 20.80
CA TRP A 313 4.95 -21.20 21.38
C TRP A 313 4.18 -20.42 22.45
N GLY A 314 4.80 -20.23 23.62
CA GLY A 314 4.19 -19.50 24.75
C GLY A 314 4.22 -17.99 24.58
N THR A 315 4.86 -17.51 23.51
CA THR A 315 5.17 -16.11 23.24
C THR A 315 4.99 -15.79 21.77
N PRO A 316 4.72 -14.53 21.39
CA PRO A 316 4.60 -14.13 20.00
C PRO A 316 5.94 -14.20 19.25
N PHE A 317 7.05 -13.76 19.84
CA PHE A 317 8.32 -13.70 19.11
C PHE A 317 9.36 -14.67 19.65
N VAL A 318 10.31 -15.03 18.80
CA VAL A 318 11.56 -15.66 19.20
C VAL A 318 12.76 -14.86 18.70
N ALA A 319 13.83 -14.83 19.50
CA ALA A 319 15.08 -14.17 19.15
C ALA A 319 16.24 -15.15 19.16
N ALA A 320 16.97 -15.26 18.04
CA ALA A 320 18.26 -15.93 18.01
C ALA A 320 19.34 -14.91 18.36
N VAL A 321 20.07 -15.15 19.45
CA VAL A 321 21.08 -14.24 19.99
C VAL A 321 22.39 -14.98 20.15
N ILE A 322 23.48 -14.37 19.69
CA ILE A 322 24.83 -14.81 20.05
C ILE A 322 25.28 -13.95 21.23
N GLU A 323 25.66 -14.57 22.33
CA GLU A 323 26.14 -13.90 23.54
C GLU A 323 27.55 -14.36 23.89
N ALA A 324 28.39 -13.50 24.48
CA ALA A 324 29.77 -13.77 24.84
C ALA A 324 30.08 -13.42 26.31
N ASP A 325 30.87 -14.21 27.03
CA ASP A 325 31.21 -13.90 28.43
C ASP A 325 31.98 -12.56 28.56
N ASP A 326 31.59 -11.72 29.50
CA ASP A 326 32.26 -10.46 29.78
C ASP A 326 33.56 -10.75 30.56
N LEU A 327 34.72 -10.55 29.92
CA LEU A 327 36.05 -10.41 30.56
C LEU A 327 36.88 -11.69 30.80
N ILE A 328 36.66 -12.79 30.06
CA ILE A 328 37.55 -13.97 30.09
C ILE A 328 38.22 -14.18 28.72
N ASP A 329 39.53 -14.36 28.72
CA ASP A 329 40.32 -14.76 27.55
C ASP A 329 40.73 -16.24 27.73
N PRO A 330 40.28 -17.18 26.86
CA PRO A 330 39.47 -16.97 25.65
C PRO A 330 37.99 -16.67 25.95
N LEU A 331 37.32 -15.96 25.03
CA LEU A 331 35.89 -15.62 25.12
C LEU A 331 35.03 -16.85 24.86
N GLU A 332 34.09 -17.15 25.75
CA GLU A 332 33.08 -18.19 25.55
C GLU A 332 31.82 -17.56 24.95
N PHE A 333 31.36 -18.11 23.83
CA PHE A 333 30.16 -17.69 23.12
C PHE A 333 29.07 -18.75 23.25
N GLU A 334 27.83 -18.31 23.42
CA GLU A 334 26.62 -19.13 23.35
C GLU A 334 25.69 -18.62 22.25
N VAL A 335 25.15 -19.54 21.45
CA VAL A 335 24.01 -19.29 20.56
C VAL A 335 22.76 -19.66 21.33
N VAL A 336 21.87 -18.71 21.51
CA VAL A 336 20.72 -18.79 22.41
C VAL A 336 19.45 -18.46 21.65
N LEU A 337 18.38 -19.21 21.91
CA LEU A 337 17.03 -18.83 21.49
C LEU A 337 16.27 -18.32 22.71
N TYR A 338 15.75 -17.10 22.60
CA TYR A 338 14.84 -16.51 23.57
C TYR A 338 13.40 -16.56 23.07
N GLU A 339 12.49 -16.94 23.95
CA GLU A 339 11.05 -16.75 23.77
C GLU A 339 10.66 -15.38 24.34
N LEU A 340 10.02 -14.53 23.54
CA LEU A 340 9.77 -13.11 23.84
C LEU A 340 8.28 -12.77 23.84
N ASP A 341 7.78 -12.39 25.02
CA ASP A 341 6.43 -11.84 25.29
C ASP A 341 6.58 -10.40 25.83
N ASP A 342 5.73 -9.89 26.72
CA ASP A 342 5.97 -8.63 27.49
C ASP A 342 7.36 -8.59 28.20
N GLY A 343 8.09 -9.72 28.24
CA GLY A 343 9.49 -9.84 28.63
C GLY A 343 10.15 -11.11 28.08
N VAL A 344 11.23 -11.56 28.71
CA VAL A 344 11.89 -12.85 28.36
C VAL A 344 11.20 -14.00 29.08
N ALA A 345 10.61 -14.92 28.32
CA ALA A 345 9.88 -16.07 28.87
C ALA A 345 10.79 -17.28 29.10
N ASP A 346 11.65 -17.62 28.13
CA ASP A 346 12.58 -18.76 28.23
C ASP A 346 13.91 -18.51 27.48
N ARG A 347 14.96 -19.22 27.91
CA ARG A 347 16.33 -19.17 27.36
C ARG A 347 16.82 -20.58 27.03
N THR A 348 16.93 -20.90 25.75
CA THR A 348 17.45 -22.19 25.28
C THR A 348 18.82 -22.05 24.63
N VAL A 349 19.85 -22.66 25.23
CA VAL A 349 21.20 -22.72 24.61
C VAL A 349 21.19 -23.74 23.47
N LEU A 350 21.44 -23.25 22.26
CA LEU A 350 21.51 -24.05 21.05
C LEU A 350 22.92 -24.56 20.79
N HIS A 351 23.95 -23.75 21.02
CA HIS A 351 25.34 -24.11 20.78
C HIS A 351 26.29 -23.27 21.64
N SER A 352 27.48 -23.77 21.90
CA SER A 352 28.53 -23.03 22.63
C SER A 352 29.88 -23.25 21.94
N PHE A 353 30.67 -22.19 21.83
CA PHE A 353 32.00 -22.22 21.20
C PHE A 353 32.92 -21.18 21.85
N THR A 354 34.23 -21.24 21.60
CA THR A 354 35.21 -20.33 22.21
C THR A 354 36.07 -19.66 21.14
N MET A 355 36.41 -18.38 21.32
CA MET A 355 37.32 -17.65 20.42
C MET A 355 38.37 -16.88 21.21
N GLU A 356 39.59 -16.76 20.66
CA GLU A 356 40.56 -15.80 21.19
C GLU A 356 40.21 -14.38 20.71
N PRO A 357 40.47 -13.33 21.50
CA PRO A 357 40.21 -11.95 21.09
C PRO A 357 40.88 -11.57 19.76
N ASP A 358 42.08 -12.10 19.49
CA ASP A 358 42.82 -11.86 18.24
C ASP A 358 42.11 -12.47 17.02
N ASP A 359 41.25 -13.48 17.21
CA ASP A 359 40.47 -14.10 16.13
C ASP A 359 39.29 -13.23 15.68
N LEU A 360 38.73 -12.39 16.57
CA LEU A 360 37.65 -11.45 16.21
C LEU A 360 38.11 -10.41 15.18
N ASP A 361 39.36 -9.94 15.30
CA ASP A 361 39.94 -8.96 14.38
C ASP A 361 40.30 -9.59 13.01
N GLY A 362 40.56 -10.90 12.97
CA GLY A 362 40.95 -11.61 11.74
C GLY A 362 39.78 -12.25 10.99
N TYR A 363 38.84 -12.85 11.72
CA TYR A 363 37.71 -13.60 11.16
C TYR A 363 36.40 -12.81 11.22
N GLY A 364 36.31 -11.70 11.93
CA GLY A 364 35.08 -10.90 12.01
C GLY A 364 34.08 -11.43 13.04
N THR A 365 32.93 -10.75 13.14
CA THR A 365 31.94 -10.97 14.20
C THR A 365 30.99 -12.12 13.87
N PRO A 366 30.76 -13.07 14.79
CA PRO A 366 29.72 -14.09 14.62
C PRO A 366 28.32 -13.47 14.43
N THR A 367 27.50 -14.04 13.56
CA THR A 367 26.11 -13.64 13.30
C THR A 367 25.14 -14.81 13.43
N ALA A 368 23.87 -14.53 13.70
CA ALA A 368 22.78 -15.49 13.71
C ALA A 368 21.58 -14.94 12.92
N ALA A 369 20.75 -15.85 12.39
CA ALA A 369 19.48 -15.54 11.77
C ALA A 369 18.43 -16.58 12.18
N VAL A 370 17.16 -16.15 12.27
CA VAL A 370 16.03 -17.01 12.65
C VAL A 370 14.82 -16.74 11.78
N VAL A 371 14.15 -17.81 11.34
CA VAL A 371 12.87 -17.74 10.62
C VAL A 371 11.96 -18.85 11.09
N CYS A 372 10.64 -18.59 11.17
CA CYS A 372 9.65 -19.58 11.61
C CYS A 372 8.66 -19.89 10.48
N ALA A 373 8.38 -21.18 10.31
CA ALA A 373 7.35 -21.71 9.43
C ALA A 373 5.97 -21.69 10.12
N ASP A 374 4.91 -21.83 9.34
CA ASP A 374 3.51 -21.69 9.77
C ASP A 374 3.10 -22.77 10.77
N ASP A 375 3.76 -23.93 10.72
CA ASP A 375 3.56 -25.03 11.65
C ASP A 375 4.26 -24.83 13.01
N GLY A 376 4.96 -23.71 13.19
CA GLY A 376 5.69 -23.34 14.39
C GLY A 376 7.11 -23.88 14.48
N HIS A 377 7.62 -24.60 13.48
CA HIS A 377 9.05 -24.91 13.44
C HIS A 377 9.84 -23.66 13.06
N CYS A 378 10.94 -23.40 13.75
CA CYS A 378 11.86 -22.31 13.45
C CYS A 378 13.24 -22.86 13.07
N LEU A 379 13.84 -22.31 12.02
CA LEU A 379 15.23 -22.57 11.66
C LEU A 379 16.09 -21.47 12.25
N VAL A 380 17.06 -21.86 13.09
CA VAL A 380 18.12 -20.97 13.56
C VAL A 380 19.42 -21.34 12.85
N VAL A 381 20.01 -20.39 12.14
CA VAL A 381 21.34 -20.52 11.53
C VAL A 381 22.30 -19.53 12.18
N TYR A 382 23.55 -19.93 12.34
CA TYR A 382 24.53 -19.14 13.06
C TYR A 382 25.94 -19.43 12.58
N SER A 383 26.80 -18.43 12.58
CA SER A 383 28.23 -18.65 12.40
C SER A 383 28.90 -18.91 13.75
N TYR A 384 29.84 -19.83 13.79
CA TYR A 384 30.60 -20.17 14.98
C TYR A 384 32.06 -20.46 14.63
N PHE A 385 32.94 -20.44 15.62
CA PHE A 385 34.35 -20.73 15.43
C PHE A 385 34.67 -22.17 15.80
N GLU A 386 35.33 -22.90 14.90
CA GLU A 386 35.78 -24.27 15.15
C GLU A 386 37.30 -24.31 15.37
N ILE A 387 37.72 -25.14 16.33
CA ILE A 387 39.12 -25.43 16.66
C ILE A 387 39.36 -26.92 16.47
N ASP A 388 40.42 -27.28 15.76
CA ASP A 388 40.73 -28.69 15.48
C ASP A 388 41.14 -29.44 16.76
N SER A 389 41.27 -30.78 16.63
CA SER A 389 41.70 -31.64 17.74
C SER A 389 43.11 -31.35 18.28
N ASP A 390 43.91 -30.59 17.53
CA ASP A 390 45.26 -30.16 17.88
C ASP A 390 45.30 -28.67 18.33
N ALA A 391 44.13 -28.04 18.52
CA ALA A 391 43.92 -26.63 18.86
C ALA A 391 44.47 -25.63 17.82
N ASN A 392 44.53 -26.00 16.54
CA ASN A 392 44.76 -25.06 15.46
C ASN A 392 43.43 -24.44 15.02
N LEU A 393 43.49 -23.16 14.66
CA LEU A 393 42.37 -22.38 14.16
C LEU A 393 41.88 -22.98 12.83
N GLU A 394 40.61 -23.38 12.79
CA GLU A 394 39.98 -23.96 11.59
C GLU A 394 39.16 -22.95 10.80
N GLY A 395 39.05 -21.69 11.23
CA GLY A 395 38.27 -20.65 10.57
C GLY A 395 36.78 -20.67 10.96
N MET A 396 36.03 -19.70 10.46
CA MET A 396 34.61 -19.55 10.80
C MET A 396 33.75 -20.58 10.04
N GLN A 397 32.81 -21.21 10.76
CA GLN A 397 31.90 -22.23 10.26
C GLN A 397 30.44 -21.76 10.38
N ILE A 398 29.51 -22.41 9.68
CA ILE A 398 28.07 -22.14 9.81
C ILE A 398 27.39 -23.38 10.39
N GLY A 399 26.67 -23.20 11.49
CA GLY A 399 25.80 -24.19 12.09
C GLY A 399 24.34 -23.85 11.82
N GLY A 400 23.47 -24.84 11.99
CA GLY A 400 22.04 -24.60 12.04
C GLY A 400 21.30 -25.70 12.76
N VAL A 401 20.10 -25.35 13.24
CA VAL A 401 19.23 -26.25 14.00
C VAL A 401 17.78 -25.84 13.79
N GLN A 402 16.90 -26.83 13.62
CA GLN A 402 15.46 -26.59 13.68
C GLN A 402 14.97 -26.78 15.12
N VAL A 403 14.14 -25.85 15.57
CA VAL A 403 13.57 -25.78 16.91
C VAL A 403 12.04 -25.75 16.78
N ALA A 404 11.35 -26.48 17.64
CA ALA A 404 9.89 -26.45 17.76
C ALA A 404 9.54 -25.92 19.16
N PRO A 405 8.26 -25.62 19.47
CA PRO A 405 7.86 -25.21 20.82
C PRO A 405 8.22 -26.22 21.92
N ALA A 406 8.37 -27.50 21.56
CA ALA A 406 8.80 -28.55 22.48
C ALA A 406 10.33 -28.61 22.68
N GLY A 407 11.08 -27.71 22.06
CA GLY A 407 12.54 -27.62 22.06
C GLY A 407 13.19 -28.07 20.74
N VAL A 408 14.50 -28.33 20.79
CA VAL A 408 15.29 -28.70 19.60
C VAL A 408 14.78 -29.99 18.97
N VAL A 409 14.50 -29.94 17.66
CA VAL A 409 14.06 -31.11 16.90
C VAL A 409 15.22 -32.11 16.77
N ALA A 410 14.96 -33.38 17.09
CA ALA A 410 16.02 -34.38 17.11
C ALA A 410 16.58 -34.67 15.71
N GLY A 411 17.89 -34.55 15.54
CA GLY A 411 18.58 -34.89 14.29
C GLY A 411 18.58 -33.79 13.23
N THR A 412 18.04 -32.61 13.51
CA THR A 412 17.96 -31.49 12.56
C THR A 412 19.15 -30.53 12.59
N ARG A 413 20.16 -30.85 13.40
CA ARG A 413 21.39 -30.07 13.50
C ARG A 413 22.27 -30.34 12.29
N PHE A 414 22.79 -29.28 11.69
CA PHE A 414 23.79 -29.35 10.64
C PHE A 414 24.95 -28.40 10.92
N SER A 415 26.10 -28.72 10.34
CA SER A 415 27.23 -27.83 10.22
C SER A 415 27.73 -27.82 8.78
N ILE A 416 28.13 -26.65 8.34
CA ILE A 416 28.85 -26.38 7.10
C ILE A 416 30.29 -26.15 7.57
N GLY A 417 31.11 -27.18 7.38
CA GLY A 417 32.51 -27.25 7.82
C GLY A 417 33.52 -26.81 6.74
N GLN A 418 34.82 -26.85 7.10
CA GLN A 418 36.02 -26.57 6.29
C GLN A 418 36.06 -27.14 4.86
N LEU A 419 35.26 -28.17 4.58
CA LEU A 419 35.18 -28.84 3.29
C LEU A 419 33.79 -28.61 2.72
N ALA A 420 33.61 -27.53 1.96
CA ALA A 420 32.44 -27.34 1.12
C ALA A 420 32.15 -28.65 0.37
N ASP A 421 30.90 -29.09 0.43
CA ASP A 421 30.38 -30.45 0.16
C ASP A 421 30.55 -30.99 -1.28
N THR A 422 31.61 -30.59 -2.01
CA THR A 422 32.23 -31.25 -3.19
C THR A 422 33.37 -30.44 -3.84
N ASP A 423 33.65 -29.21 -3.42
CA ASP A 423 34.63 -28.33 -4.07
C ASP A 423 35.78 -27.94 -3.12
N THR A 424 36.94 -28.56 -3.31
CA THR A 424 38.16 -28.35 -2.50
C THR A 424 38.90 -27.06 -2.85
N SER A 425 38.30 -26.14 -3.61
CA SER A 425 38.89 -24.85 -3.99
C SER A 425 38.58 -23.70 -3.02
N TYR A 426 37.79 -23.97 -1.98
CA TYR A 426 37.40 -23.01 -0.95
C TYR A 426 38.24 -23.19 0.32
N ASN A 427 38.66 -22.07 0.92
CA ASN A 427 39.32 -22.06 2.22
C ASN A 427 38.25 -21.97 3.33
N ASN A 428 38.68 -22.30 4.54
CA ASN A 428 37.90 -22.72 5.68
C ASN A 428 37.06 -21.63 6.38
N ASP A 429 36.66 -20.58 5.68
CA ASP A 429 36.02 -19.41 6.28
C ASP A 429 34.66 -19.10 5.62
N VAL A 430 33.58 -19.39 6.34
CA VAL A 430 32.20 -19.11 5.93
C VAL A 430 31.55 -18.13 6.90
N ARG A 431 30.82 -17.14 6.37
CA ARG A 431 30.30 -16.01 7.15
C ARG A 431 28.91 -15.55 6.69
N LEU A 432 28.25 -14.81 7.58
CA LEU A 432 27.00 -14.08 7.33
C LEU A 432 25.84 -14.98 6.86
N PRO A 433 25.52 -16.07 7.57
CA PRO A 433 24.34 -16.86 7.25
C PRO A 433 23.06 -16.04 7.42
N VAL A 434 22.19 -16.12 6.41
CA VAL A 434 20.79 -15.67 6.48
C VAL A 434 19.86 -16.83 6.15
N ALA A 435 18.61 -16.75 6.57
CA ALA A 435 17.61 -17.77 6.31
C ALA A 435 16.30 -17.15 5.79
N ALA A 436 15.55 -17.94 5.02
CA ALA A 436 14.19 -17.64 4.59
C ALA A 436 13.31 -18.87 4.72
N THR A 437 12.00 -18.63 4.78
CA THR A 437 10.95 -19.65 4.84
C THR A 437 9.82 -19.29 3.88
N ASP A 438 9.12 -20.31 3.35
CA ASP A 438 7.90 -20.16 2.56
C ASP A 438 6.64 -20.50 3.35
N GLY A 439 6.77 -20.62 4.68
CA GLY A 439 5.72 -21.12 5.57
C GLY A 439 5.83 -22.62 5.85
N SER A 440 6.58 -23.39 5.05
CA SER A 440 6.72 -24.85 5.21
C SER A 440 8.14 -25.41 5.04
N ARG A 441 8.99 -24.72 4.27
CA ARG A 441 10.33 -25.12 3.88
C ARG A 441 11.31 -24.01 4.22
N PHE A 442 12.58 -24.38 4.41
CA PHE A 442 13.63 -23.43 4.76
C PHE A 442 14.77 -23.38 3.74
N TRP A 443 15.37 -22.21 3.59
CA TRP A 443 16.58 -21.97 2.80
C TRP A 443 17.59 -21.17 3.59
N LEU A 444 18.86 -21.33 3.23
CA LEU A 444 19.93 -20.52 3.78
C LEU A 444 20.86 -20.02 2.67
N ALA A 445 21.34 -18.80 2.84
CA ALA A 445 22.37 -18.20 2.00
C ALA A 445 23.54 -17.71 2.87
N TYR A 446 24.74 -17.73 2.32
CA TYR A 446 25.97 -17.44 3.05
C TYR A 446 27.12 -17.11 2.11
N THR A 447 28.17 -16.51 2.67
CA THR A 447 29.44 -16.28 1.96
C THR A 447 30.48 -17.32 2.36
N ALA A 448 31.34 -17.69 1.42
CA ALA A 448 32.46 -18.61 1.67
C ALA A 448 33.74 -18.03 1.06
N GLU A 449 34.91 -18.27 1.64
CA GLU A 449 36.19 -17.82 1.09
C GLU A 449 36.77 -18.80 0.06
N SER A 450 37.26 -18.33 -1.09
CA SER A 450 37.86 -19.14 -2.17
C SER A 450 39.33 -18.86 -2.39
N TYR A 451 40.13 -19.92 -2.53
CA TYR A 451 41.55 -19.85 -2.86
C TYR A 451 41.87 -20.65 -4.13
N THR A 452 41.80 -20.01 -5.30
CA THR A 452 42.19 -20.64 -6.57
C THR A 452 43.53 -20.12 -7.09
N LEU A 453 44.57 -20.96 -7.08
CA LEU A 453 45.83 -20.67 -7.78
C LEU A 453 45.60 -20.62 -9.31
N PRO A 454 46.19 -19.67 -10.06
CA PRO A 454 47.43 -18.95 -9.75
C PRO A 454 47.25 -17.45 -9.39
N SER A 455 46.04 -16.96 -9.14
CA SER A 455 45.79 -15.57 -8.72
C SER A 455 45.37 -15.53 -7.25
N PRO A 456 46.16 -14.93 -6.34
CA PRO A 456 45.89 -14.93 -4.89
C PRO A 456 44.88 -13.84 -4.51
N GLU A 457 43.78 -13.72 -5.25
CA GLU A 457 42.69 -12.80 -4.91
C GLU A 457 41.68 -13.57 -4.05
N TRP A 458 41.53 -13.14 -2.80
CA TRP A 458 40.53 -13.65 -1.87
C TRP A 458 39.14 -13.33 -2.45
N LEU A 459 38.49 -14.33 -3.04
CA LEU A 459 37.13 -14.21 -3.53
C LEU A 459 36.19 -14.74 -2.44
N HIS A 460 35.10 -14.02 -2.12
CA HIS A 460 34.05 -14.53 -1.25
C HIS A 460 32.78 -14.83 -2.06
N PRO A 461 32.67 -16.00 -2.73
CA PRO A 461 31.44 -16.41 -3.40
C PRO A 461 30.23 -16.41 -2.47
N LEU A 462 29.09 -16.10 -3.09
CA LEU A 462 27.78 -16.17 -2.47
C LEU A 462 27.14 -17.51 -2.80
N LEU A 463 26.79 -18.26 -1.76
CA LEU A 463 26.26 -19.62 -1.84
C LEU A 463 24.86 -19.69 -1.25
N ALA A 464 23.99 -20.52 -1.84
CA ALA A 464 22.65 -20.79 -1.33
C ALA A 464 22.30 -22.28 -1.46
N ARG A 465 21.40 -22.74 -0.58
CA ARG A 465 20.88 -24.12 -0.58
C ARG A 465 19.60 -24.24 0.24
N ARG A 466 18.77 -25.23 -0.11
CA ARG A 466 17.61 -25.65 0.69
C ARG A 466 18.04 -26.44 1.94
N VAL A 467 17.32 -26.25 3.04
CA VAL A 467 17.39 -27.09 4.24
C VAL A 467 16.21 -28.06 4.21
N ASN A 468 16.49 -29.35 4.28
CA ASN A 468 15.46 -30.39 4.31
C ASN A 468 14.90 -30.52 5.74
N ASP A 469 13.69 -31.08 5.87
CA ASP A 469 12.96 -31.24 7.14
C ASP A 469 13.73 -32.08 8.18
N ASN A 470 14.64 -32.93 7.74
CA ASN A 470 15.52 -33.71 8.61
C ASN A 470 16.82 -32.97 8.98
N GLY A 471 16.94 -31.67 8.69
CA GLY A 471 18.12 -30.84 8.87
C GLY A 471 19.27 -31.12 7.88
N SER A 472 19.11 -32.05 6.94
CA SER A 472 20.13 -32.24 5.90
C SER A 472 20.11 -31.10 4.89
N LEU A 473 21.27 -30.81 4.31
CA LEU A 473 21.42 -29.72 3.34
C LEU A 473 21.25 -30.25 1.91
N GLY A 474 20.51 -29.49 1.10
CA GLY A 474 20.43 -29.68 -0.34
C GLY A 474 21.75 -29.35 -1.07
N PRO A 475 21.76 -29.50 -2.41
CA PRO A 475 22.91 -29.15 -3.23
C PRO A 475 23.33 -27.69 -3.04
N VAL A 476 24.64 -27.43 -3.14
CA VAL A 476 25.20 -26.08 -3.06
C VAL A 476 25.10 -25.37 -4.42
N HIS A 477 24.62 -24.13 -4.40
CA HIS A 477 24.53 -23.30 -5.59
C HIS A 477 25.31 -22.00 -5.41
N ARG A 478 26.14 -21.66 -6.40
CA ARG A 478 26.88 -20.39 -6.45
C ARG A 478 26.07 -19.33 -7.19
N ILE A 479 25.88 -18.17 -6.57
CA ILE A 479 24.96 -17.12 -7.03
C ILE A 479 25.69 -15.97 -7.74
N ASP A 480 26.88 -15.61 -7.28
CA ASP A 480 27.69 -14.48 -7.75
C ASP A 480 28.46 -14.74 -9.06
N GLN A 481 28.10 -15.76 -9.85
CA GLN A 481 28.92 -16.24 -10.98
C GLN A 481 29.24 -15.18 -12.05
N GLN A 482 28.49 -14.08 -12.10
CA GLN A 482 28.69 -12.97 -13.05
C GLN A 482 29.53 -11.82 -12.49
N ASP A 483 29.81 -11.79 -11.18
CA ASP A 483 30.50 -10.70 -10.47
C ASP A 483 31.99 -11.02 -10.21
N LEU A 484 32.70 -11.40 -11.27
CA LEU A 484 34.07 -11.97 -11.23
C LEU A 484 35.19 -10.95 -10.88
N GLY A 485 34.88 -9.80 -10.26
CA GLY A 485 35.84 -8.70 -10.08
C GLY A 485 35.77 -7.90 -8.79
N ALA A 486 34.84 -8.19 -7.87
CA ALA A 486 34.74 -7.48 -6.59
C ALA A 486 35.20 -8.40 -5.44
N ASN A 487 36.34 -8.06 -4.81
CA ASN A 487 36.80 -8.74 -3.60
C ASN A 487 35.86 -8.36 -2.44
N SER A 488 34.97 -9.29 -2.06
CA SER A 488 33.74 -9.09 -1.27
C SER A 488 33.90 -9.31 0.23
N ILE A 489 34.96 -8.78 0.85
CA ILE A 489 35.21 -8.94 2.30
C ILE A 489 34.14 -8.24 3.18
N GLU A 490 33.29 -7.38 2.59
CA GLU A 490 32.29 -6.57 3.29
C GLU A 490 30.89 -6.70 2.66
N ALA A 491 30.42 -7.93 2.43
CA ALA A 491 29.11 -8.20 1.84
C ALA A 491 28.03 -8.40 2.92
N SER A 492 27.25 -7.37 3.23
CA SER A 492 25.94 -7.58 3.89
C SER A 492 25.00 -8.28 2.90
N LEU A 493 24.23 -9.27 3.34
CA LEU A 493 23.30 -10.00 2.50
C LEU A 493 22.00 -10.30 3.24
N ASP A 494 20.91 -10.48 2.49
CA ASP A 494 19.60 -10.80 3.02
C ASP A 494 18.72 -11.54 2.00
N ILE A 495 17.83 -12.42 2.46
CA ILE A 495 17.03 -13.34 1.64
C ILE A 495 15.57 -13.35 2.06
N ALA A 496 14.65 -13.37 1.09
CA ALA A 496 13.22 -13.52 1.34
C ALA A 496 12.57 -14.48 0.34
N TRP A 497 11.52 -15.18 0.77
CA TRP A 497 10.66 -15.96 -0.11
C TRP A 497 9.78 -15.04 -0.95
N MET A 498 9.55 -15.36 -2.24
CA MET A 498 8.85 -14.50 -3.20
C MET A 498 7.55 -15.12 -3.72
N GLY A 499 7.09 -16.24 -3.18
CA GLY A 499 6.01 -17.02 -3.78
C GLY A 499 6.44 -17.72 -5.09
N GLY A 500 5.55 -18.54 -5.65
CA GLY A 500 5.77 -19.18 -6.96
C GLY A 500 7.03 -20.04 -7.07
N GLU A 501 7.46 -20.69 -5.98
CA GLU A 501 8.70 -21.48 -5.93
C GLU A 501 10.01 -20.68 -6.12
N GLN A 502 10.02 -19.39 -5.78
CA GLN A 502 11.19 -18.53 -5.91
C GLN A 502 11.57 -17.79 -4.63
N LEU A 503 12.85 -17.50 -4.47
CA LEU A 503 13.41 -16.59 -3.46
C LEU A 503 14.06 -15.39 -4.13
N ILE A 504 14.21 -14.31 -3.39
CA ILE A 504 15.08 -13.19 -3.74
C ILE A 504 16.23 -13.11 -2.76
N LEU A 505 17.44 -12.98 -3.30
CA LEU A 505 18.66 -12.73 -2.53
C LEU A 505 19.19 -11.36 -2.89
N THR A 506 19.51 -10.55 -1.88
CA THR A 506 20.12 -9.23 -2.04
C THR A 506 21.44 -9.17 -1.29
N TRP A 507 22.44 -8.47 -1.83
CA TRP A 507 23.74 -8.34 -1.18
C TRP A 507 24.48 -7.08 -1.60
N SER A 508 25.48 -6.70 -0.82
CA SER A 508 26.38 -5.60 -1.12
C SER A 508 27.77 -6.10 -1.57
N THR A 509 28.44 -5.32 -2.42
CA THR A 509 29.82 -5.58 -2.87
C THR A 509 30.65 -4.30 -2.85
N PRO A 510 31.95 -4.34 -2.47
CA PRO A 510 32.79 -3.15 -2.45
C PRO A 510 32.99 -2.50 -3.83
N ALA A 511 32.84 -1.17 -3.92
CA ALA A 511 32.95 -0.40 -5.15
C ALA A 511 33.57 1.00 -4.92
N GLY A 512 34.88 1.03 -4.62
CA GLY A 512 35.59 2.26 -4.29
C GLY A 512 35.44 2.62 -2.82
N ASP A 513 34.93 3.81 -2.51
CA ASP A 513 34.68 4.27 -1.13
C ASP A 513 33.31 3.82 -0.58
N TYR A 514 32.48 3.15 -1.40
CA TYR A 514 31.12 2.72 -1.05
C TYR A 514 30.80 1.36 -1.68
N ASN A 515 29.71 0.72 -1.26
CA ASN A 515 29.28 -0.57 -1.83
C ASN A 515 28.24 -0.41 -2.95
N ASN A 516 28.09 -1.45 -3.77
CA ASN A 516 27.03 -1.64 -4.74
C ASN A 516 26.04 -2.68 -4.21
N ILE A 517 24.74 -2.45 -4.40
CA ILE A 517 23.68 -3.40 -4.05
C ILE A 517 23.28 -4.19 -5.28
N HIS A 518 23.18 -5.50 -5.13
CA HIS A 518 22.76 -6.45 -6.15
C HIS A 518 21.56 -7.26 -5.69
N LYS A 519 20.87 -7.85 -6.67
CA LYS A 519 19.86 -8.88 -6.43
C LYS A 519 20.01 -10.06 -7.38
N ALA A 520 19.46 -11.20 -6.99
CA ALA A 520 19.23 -12.35 -7.83
C ALA A 520 18.00 -13.12 -7.36
N LEU A 521 17.33 -13.81 -8.28
CA LEU A 521 16.26 -14.75 -7.93
C LEU A 521 16.83 -16.16 -7.83
N LEU A 522 16.36 -16.91 -6.84
CA LEU A 522 16.69 -18.32 -6.64
C LEU A 522 15.43 -19.17 -6.88
N ALA A 523 15.60 -20.36 -7.44
CA ALA A 523 14.53 -21.35 -7.53
C ALA A 523 14.35 -22.08 -6.19
N ALA A 524 13.30 -22.91 -6.06
CA ALA A 524 13.00 -23.67 -4.84
C ALA A 524 14.11 -24.64 -4.37
N ASP A 525 15.08 -25.00 -5.22
CA ASP A 525 16.25 -25.78 -4.83
C ASP A 525 17.44 -24.92 -4.31
N GLY A 526 17.32 -23.59 -4.41
CA GLY A 526 18.37 -22.62 -4.09
C GLY A 526 19.26 -22.25 -5.28
N SER A 527 18.99 -22.77 -6.49
CA SER A 527 19.76 -22.46 -7.69
C SER A 527 19.46 -21.07 -8.25
N LEU A 528 20.48 -20.39 -8.78
CA LEU A 528 20.31 -19.09 -9.44
C LEU A 528 19.39 -19.22 -10.66
N VAL A 529 18.30 -18.44 -10.68
CA VAL A 529 17.44 -18.29 -11.87
C VAL A 529 18.25 -17.58 -12.96
N PRO A 530 18.48 -18.20 -14.13
CA PRO A 530 19.32 -17.61 -15.17
C PRO A 530 18.84 -16.22 -15.62
N GLY A 531 19.74 -15.24 -15.64
CA GLY A 531 19.44 -13.87 -16.08
C GLY A 531 18.71 -13.00 -15.05
N SER A 532 18.45 -13.50 -13.84
CA SER A 532 17.82 -12.74 -12.76
C SER A 532 18.77 -11.77 -12.02
N TYR A 533 20.09 -11.95 -12.19
CA TYR A 533 21.11 -11.09 -11.60
C TYR A 533 20.94 -9.64 -12.09
N ALA A 534 20.90 -8.68 -11.16
CA ALA A 534 20.84 -7.27 -11.46
C ALA A 534 21.57 -6.40 -10.42
N LEU A 535 22.30 -5.40 -10.89
CA LEU A 535 22.76 -4.27 -10.08
C LEU A 535 21.55 -3.38 -9.74
N VAL A 536 21.27 -3.23 -8.45
CA VAL A 536 20.14 -2.44 -7.92
C VAL A 536 20.53 -0.99 -7.74
N ALA A 537 21.65 -0.75 -7.05
CA ALA A 537 22.08 0.58 -6.68
C ALA A 537 23.59 0.68 -6.56
N THR A 538 24.12 1.86 -6.89
CA THR A 538 25.50 2.24 -6.58
C THR A 538 25.54 3.09 -5.31
N GLN A 539 26.61 2.99 -4.52
CA GLN A 539 26.78 3.72 -3.26
C GLN A 539 25.74 3.31 -2.19
N GLY A 540 25.39 2.03 -2.11
CA GLY A 540 24.46 1.47 -1.14
C GLY A 540 25.10 0.41 -0.26
N GLU A 541 24.69 0.34 1.01
CA GLU A 541 25.17 -0.61 2.02
C GLU A 541 23.99 -1.22 2.80
N THR A 542 24.25 -2.36 3.46
CA THR A 542 23.31 -3.06 4.37
C THR A 542 21.90 -3.22 3.78
N PRO A 543 21.73 -3.96 2.66
CA PRO A 543 20.41 -4.24 2.11
C PRO A 543 19.63 -5.17 3.04
N GLN A 544 18.34 -4.92 3.18
CA GLN A 544 17.38 -5.76 3.88
C GLN A 544 16.13 -5.90 3.03
N ILE A 545 15.50 -7.06 3.05
CA ILE A 545 14.34 -7.38 2.23
C ILE A 545 13.31 -8.18 3.02
N ALA A 546 12.08 -7.67 3.02
CA ALA A 546 10.91 -8.42 3.46
C ALA A 546 9.99 -8.64 2.26
N TYR A 547 9.22 -9.73 2.28
CA TYR A 547 8.27 -10.08 1.24
C TYR A 547 7.02 -10.70 1.87
N GLU A 548 5.86 -10.29 1.38
CA GLU A 548 4.56 -10.83 1.77
C GLU A 548 3.99 -11.68 0.63
N PRO A 549 3.90 -13.01 0.82
CA PRO A 549 3.31 -13.92 -0.16
C PRO A 549 1.85 -13.62 -0.49
N GLY A 550 1.03 -13.21 0.49
CA GLY A 550 -0.40 -12.97 0.32
C GLY A 550 -0.71 -11.89 -0.72
N ILE A 551 0.13 -10.84 -0.80
CA ILE A 551 -0.02 -9.76 -1.78
C ILE A 551 0.97 -9.84 -2.94
N GLY A 552 1.91 -10.80 -2.92
CA GLY A 552 2.89 -11.00 -3.99
C GLY A 552 3.91 -9.86 -4.13
N ARG A 553 4.26 -9.20 -3.03
CA ARG A 553 5.11 -7.99 -3.02
C ARG A 553 6.13 -8.00 -1.90
N GLY A 554 7.25 -7.31 -2.13
CA GLY A 554 8.32 -7.11 -1.17
C GLY A 554 8.82 -5.69 -1.11
N LEU A 555 9.55 -5.37 -0.05
CA LEU A 555 10.22 -4.09 0.13
C LEU A 555 11.70 -4.31 0.41
N LEU A 556 12.54 -3.84 -0.51
CA LEU A 556 13.99 -3.77 -0.34
C LEU A 556 14.37 -2.41 0.22
N VAL A 557 15.01 -2.38 1.38
CA VAL A 557 15.57 -1.18 2.00
C VAL A 557 17.09 -1.25 2.10
N TYR A 558 17.78 -0.13 1.90
CA TYR A 558 19.23 -0.05 2.08
C TYR A 558 19.68 1.36 2.45
N ARG A 559 20.90 1.47 3.00
CA ARG A 559 21.54 2.75 3.31
C ARG A 559 22.24 3.27 2.06
N GLN A 560 21.85 4.43 1.56
CA GLN A 560 22.51 5.12 0.44
C GLN A 560 23.46 6.21 0.94
N HIS A 561 24.67 6.25 0.39
CA HIS A 561 25.60 7.36 0.53
C HIS A 561 25.44 8.32 -0.64
N GLY A 562 25.52 9.63 -0.37
CA GLY A 562 25.46 10.64 -1.42
C GLY A 562 26.12 11.96 -1.02
N PRO A 563 26.27 12.90 -1.97
CA PRO A 563 26.93 14.18 -1.75
C PRO A 563 26.20 15.09 -0.73
N ASN A 564 24.96 14.75 -0.37
CA ASN A 564 24.11 15.47 0.57
C ASN A 564 23.89 14.70 1.89
N GLY A 565 24.76 13.76 2.25
CA GLY A 565 24.65 12.93 3.46
C GLY A 565 24.14 11.51 3.20
N GLN A 566 23.95 10.74 4.29
CA GLN A 566 23.43 9.37 4.27
C GLN A 566 21.90 9.38 4.26
N ARG A 567 21.28 8.43 3.55
CA ARG A 567 19.81 8.30 3.42
C ARG A 567 19.39 6.84 3.47
N ILE A 568 18.15 6.58 3.87
CA ILE A 568 17.52 5.29 3.61
C ILE A 568 16.83 5.36 2.25
N ARG A 569 16.97 4.30 1.46
CA ARG A 569 16.27 4.10 0.19
C ARG A 569 15.44 2.84 0.26
N ALA A 570 14.26 2.89 -0.32
CA ALA A 570 13.34 1.76 -0.39
C ALA A 570 12.89 1.53 -1.84
N TYR A 571 12.70 0.26 -2.20
CA TYR A 571 12.24 -0.18 -3.51
C TYR A 571 11.22 -1.29 -3.34
N PHE A 572 10.04 -1.13 -3.96
CA PHE A 572 9.12 -2.25 -4.09
C PHE A 572 9.69 -3.33 -5.01
N VAL A 573 9.43 -4.56 -4.64
CA VAL A 573 9.82 -5.77 -5.35
C VAL A 573 8.56 -6.54 -5.69
N GLU A 574 8.25 -6.66 -6.98
CA GLU A 574 7.06 -7.39 -7.46
C GLU A 574 7.50 -8.47 -8.44
N ALA A 575 7.10 -9.73 -8.23
CA ALA A 575 7.47 -10.85 -9.09
C ALA A 575 8.98 -10.88 -9.45
N GLY A 576 9.82 -10.51 -8.49
CA GLY A 576 11.28 -10.49 -8.61
C GLY A 576 11.85 -9.30 -9.39
N THR A 577 11.01 -8.34 -9.77
CA THR A 577 11.39 -7.08 -10.42
C THR A 577 11.47 -5.95 -9.39
N ILE A 578 12.49 -5.10 -9.50
CA ILE A 578 12.64 -3.94 -8.61
C ILE A 578 12.01 -2.74 -9.30
N GLY A 579 11.09 -2.07 -8.61
CA GLY A 579 10.40 -0.87 -9.07
C GLY A 579 11.26 0.40 -8.99
N SER A 580 10.61 1.56 -9.00
CA SER A 580 11.29 2.85 -8.80
C SER A 580 11.57 3.10 -7.32
N GLY A 581 12.82 3.47 -7.01
CA GLY A 581 13.22 3.74 -5.63
C GLY A 581 12.68 5.06 -5.10
N PHE A 582 12.23 5.04 -3.86
CA PHE A 582 11.78 6.22 -3.11
C PHE A 582 12.61 6.39 -1.83
N GLN A 583 12.44 7.52 -1.17
CA GLN A 583 13.00 7.76 0.14
C GLN A 583 11.86 7.61 1.15
N PRO A 584 12.01 6.74 2.17
CA PRO A 584 11.12 6.69 3.31
C PRO A 584 10.83 8.10 3.86
N ALA A 585 9.55 8.47 4.00
CA ALA A 585 9.14 9.76 4.54
C ALA A 585 9.67 9.97 5.96
N GLY A 586 10.02 11.22 6.25
CA GLY A 586 10.73 11.58 7.48
C GLY A 586 12.13 10.96 7.57
N GLY A 587 12.85 10.89 6.44
CA GLY A 587 14.22 10.40 6.38
C GLY A 587 15.18 11.04 7.39
N PRO A 588 16.41 10.50 7.47
CA PRO A 588 17.37 10.87 8.53
C PRO A 588 17.62 12.37 8.56
N ASP A 589 17.85 12.90 9.77
CA ASP A 589 18.22 14.29 9.93
C ASP A 589 19.52 14.54 9.15
N PRO A 590 19.67 15.66 8.43
CA PRO A 590 20.90 15.96 7.69
C PRO A 590 22.19 15.85 8.52
N ASP A 591 22.09 16.01 9.85
CA ASP A 591 23.21 15.93 10.78
C ASP A 591 23.45 14.51 11.36
N ASP A 592 22.60 13.53 11.06
CA ASP A 592 22.69 12.17 11.58
C ASP A 592 23.62 11.27 10.76
N VAL A 593 24.40 10.43 11.45
CA VAL A 593 24.99 9.21 10.86
C VAL A 593 23.94 8.10 10.93
N VAL A 594 23.66 7.49 9.79
CA VAL A 594 22.59 6.50 9.62
C VAL A 594 23.20 5.10 9.70
N HIS A 595 22.67 4.25 10.58
CA HIS A 595 23.08 2.85 10.71
C HIS A 595 22.09 1.90 10.01
N SER A 596 22.40 0.60 10.02
CA SER A 596 21.71 -0.45 9.26
C SER A 596 20.18 -0.33 9.38
N PRO A 597 19.44 -0.19 8.27
CA PRO A 597 17.98 -0.25 8.29
C PRO A 597 17.52 -1.70 8.51
N THR A 598 16.24 -1.88 8.79
CA THR A 598 15.53 -3.16 8.77
C THR A 598 14.09 -2.94 8.30
N VAL A 599 13.42 -4.00 7.83
CA VAL A 599 12.07 -3.95 7.26
C VAL A 599 11.28 -5.20 7.64
N ALA A 600 9.99 -5.03 7.94
CA ALA A 600 9.05 -6.11 8.19
C ALA A 600 7.67 -5.77 7.59
N TYR A 601 6.87 -6.78 7.23
CA TYR A 601 5.53 -6.59 6.72
C TYR A 601 4.49 -6.50 7.84
N ASP A 602 3.67 -5.45 7.80
CA ASP A 602 2.54 -5.22 8.69
C ASP A 602 1.27 -5.78 8.05
N HIS A 603 0.86 -6.95 8.53
CA HIS A 603 -0.25 -7.73 7.97
C HIS A 603 -1.62 -7.06 8.18
N PHE A 604 -1.78 -6.25 9.23
CA PHE A 604 -3.05 -5.57 9.49
C PHE A 604 -3.22 -4.31 8.66
N ASN A 605 -2.14 -3.55 8.47
CA ASN A 605 -2.19 -2.30 7.71
C ASN A 605 -1.95 -2.51 6.21
N GLU A 606 -1.70 -3.74 5.76
CA GLU A 606 -1.29 -4.05 4.39
C GLU A 606 -0.12 -3.14 3.95
N GLY A 607 0.92 -3.14 4.78
CA GLY A 607 1.97 -2.14 4.71
C GLY A 607 3.31 -2.64 5.21
N TRP A 608 4.28 -1.74 5.28
CA TRP A 608 5.66 -2.08 5.62
C TRP A 608 6.16 -1.21 6.75
N ILE A 609 6.76 -1.79 7.77
CA ILE A 609 7.52 -1.04 8.78
C ILE A 609 8.98 -0.98 8.34
N VAL A 610 9.53 0.23 8.29
CA VAL A 610 10.95 0.46 8.06
C VAL A 610 11.53 1.16 9.28
N ALA A 611 12.57 0.56 9.85
CA ALA A 611 13.28 1.11 11.00
C ALA A 611 14.76 1.33 10.68
N TRP A 612 15.35 2.37 11.27
CA TRP A 612 16.79 2.67 11.18
C TRP A 612 17.24 3.47 12.40
N LEU A 613 18.55 3.55 12.64
CA LEU A 613 19.09 4.44 13.67
C LEU A 613 19.77 5.64 13.04
N GLY A 614 19.53 6.81 13.62
CA GLY A 614 20.36 7.98 13.38
C GLY A 614 21.14 8.34 14.64
N GLN A 615 22.39 8.74 14.44
CA GLN A 615 23.31 9.10 15.50
C GLN A 615 23.78 10.54 15.34
N THR A 616 23.57 11.35 16.38
CA THR A 616 24.12 12.70 16.50
C THR A 616 25.11 12.75 17.67
N GLY A 617 26.41 12.72 17.36
CA GLY A 617 27.45 12.64 18.40
C GLY A 617 27.38 11.33 19.19
N ASN A 618 27.12 11.40 20.50
CA ASN A 618 26.97 10.22 21.37
C ASN A 618 25.51 9.82 21.64
N ALA A 619 24.54 10.51 21.04
CA ALA A 619 23.13 10.17 21.16
C ALA A 619 22.71 9.34 19.94
N ALA A 620 22.06 8.21 20.19
CA ALA A 620 21.41 7.41 19.16
C ALA A 620 19.89 7.60 19.26
N THR A 621 19.21 7.62 18.12
CA THR A 621 17.76 7.73 18.04
C THR A 621 17.27 6.64 17.10
N LEU A 622 16.35 5.80 17.60
CA LEU A 622 15.65 4.84 16.75
C LEU A 622 14.57 5.59 15.97
N TYR A 623 14.61 5.44 14.66
CA TYR A 623 13.64 6.00 13.73
C TYR A 623 12.82 4.90 13.09
N TYR A 624 11.52 5.14 13.18
CA TYR A 624 10.41 4.39 12.66
C TYR A 624 9.54 5.00 11.58
N THR A 625 9.03 4.22 10.64
CA THR A 625 7.92 4.68 9.81
C THR A 625 7.20 3.49 9.17
N SER A 626 5.88 3.59 8.99
CA SER A 626 5.08 2.61 8.26
C SER A 626 4.71 3.13 6.88
N TYR A 627 4.67 2.24 5.88
CA TYR A 627 4.34 2.52 4.48
C TYR A 627 3.10 1.77 4.04
N ASN A 628 2.29 2.41 3.21
CA ASN A 628 1.32 1.73 2.35
C ASN A 628 1.74 1.86 0.89
N GLU A 629 1.51 0.80 0.13
CA GLU A 629 1.77 0.67 -1.29
C GLU A 629 0.93 1.59 -2.17
N ALA A 630 -0.30 1.93 -1.77
CA ALA A 630 -1.21 2.73 -2.60
C ALA A 630 -0.66 4.12 -2.96
N ASP A 631 0.14 4.75 -2.08
CA ASP A 631 0.52 6.17 -2.23
C ASP A 631 2.03 6.45 -2.19
N SER A 632 2.88 5.43 -1.92
CA SER A 632 4.32 5.65 -1.65
C SER A 632 4.57 6.72 -0.56
N GLN A 633 3.60 6.93 0.33
CA GLN A 633 3.65 7.85 1.47
C GLN A 633 3.70 7.05 2.76
N ALA A 634 4.38 7.59 3.77
CA ALA A 634 4.31 6.98 5.10
C ALA A 634 2.93 7.23 5.72
N ARG A 635 2.34 6.19 6.32
CA ARG A 635 1.15 6.32 7.18
C ARG A 635 1.52 6.99 8.52
N LEU A 636 2.74 6.74 9.00
CA LEU A 636 3.31 7.27 10.22
C LEU A 636 4.40 8.31 9.94
N VAL A 637 4.18 9.56 10.38
CA VAL A 637 5.25 10.56 10.48
C VAL A 637 6.37 9.98 11.35
N ARG A 638 7.61 10.03 10.85
CA ARG A 638 8.86 9.62 11.52
C ARG A 638 8.77 9.83 13.02
N GLN A 639 8.67 8.73 13.74
CA GLN A 639 8.77 8.74 15.18
C GLN A 639 10.20 8.46 15.60
N ALA A 640 10.62 9.13 16.67
CA ALA A 640 12.00 9.22 17.09
C ALA A 640 12.08 8.91 18.58
N VAL A 641 12.70 7.78 18.91
CA VAL A 641 12.88 7.37 20.31
C VAL A 641 14.34 7.63 20.70
N PRO A 642 14.62 8.65 21.54
CA PRO A 642 15.97 8.96 21.95
C PRO A 642 16.51 7.89 22.90
N LEU A 643 17.60 7.23 22.51
CA LEU A 643 18.32 6.25 23.32
C LEU A 643 19.32 7.02 24.22
N SER A 644 18.92 7.29 25.46
CA SER A 644 19.73 8.09 26.41
C SER A 644 20.78 7.23 27.13
N GLY A 645 22.06 7.55 26.95
CA GLY A 645 23.17 6.97 27.74
C GLY A 645 23.76 5.67 27.19
N ILE A 646 23.53 5.42 25.91
CA ILE A 646 23.67 4.13 25.24
C ILE A 646 24.43 4.36 23.92
N LEU A 647 25.38 3.49 23.54
CA LEU A 647 26.04 3.58 22.23
C LEU A 647 25.06 3.06 21.17
N PRO A 648 25.09 3.54 19.91
CA PRO A 648 24.20 2.97 18.89
C PRO A 648 24.43 1.45 18.79
N PRO A 649 23.36 0.65 18.65
CA PRO A 649 23.50 -0.79 18.48
C PRO A 649 24.31 -1.11 17.23
N ALA A 650 24.99 -2.24 17.29
CA ALA A 650 25.78 -2.77 16.19
C ALA A 650 24.88 -3.38 15.10
N GLY A 651 23.62 -3.72 15.40
CA GLY A 651 22.63 -4.16 14.42
C GLY A 651 21.18 -3.96 14.87
N LEU A 652 20.28 -3.95 13.88
CA LEU A 652 18.83 -3.87 14.02
C LEU A 652 18.16 -5.03 13.29
N THR A 653 17.04 -5.50 13.82
CA THR A 653 16.15 -6.49 13.20
C THR A 653 14.70 -6.14 13.55
N ALA A 654 13.73 -6.55 12.72
CA ALA A 654 12.32 -6.31 12.96
C ALA A 654 11.48 -7.52 12.56
N ALA A 655 10.43 -7.80 13.33
CA ALA A 655 9.45 -8.83 13.04
C ALA A 655 8.05 -8.32 13.40
N CYS A 656 7.05 -8.70 12.63
CA CYS A 656 5.65 -8.33 12.87
C CYS A 656 4.79 -9.59 12.93
N GLN A 657 3.88 -9.64 13.89
CA GLN A 657 2.96 -10.75 14.09
C GLN A 657 1.51 -10.26 14.21
N PRO A 658 0.56 -10.88 13.49
CA PRO A 658 -0.86 -10.70 13.75
C PRO A 658 -1.27 -11.34 15.08
N GLN A 659 -1.93 -10.58 15.96
CA GLN A 659 -2.36 -11.07 17.27
C GLN A 659 -3.63 -11.96 17.15
N PRO A 660 -3.63 -13.20 17.67
CA PRO A 660 -4.68 -14.21 17.40
C PRO A 660 -5.99 -14.04 18.18
N ALA A 661 -6.19 -12.96 18.93
CA ALA A 661 -7.25 -12.88 19.92
C ALA A 661 -8.22 -11.71 19.70
N VAL A 662 -9.11 -11.80 18.71
CA VAL A 662 -10.30 -10.89 18.54
C VAL A 662 -9.94 -9.39 18.60
N THR A 663 -8.68 -9.04 18.34
CA THR A 663 -8.17 -7.67 18.40
C THR A 663 -7.57 -7.34 17.05
N ASN A 664 -8.02 -6.23 16.46
CA ASN A 664 -7.53 -5.63 15.23
C ASN A 664 -6.14 -5.00 15.44
N LEU A 665 -5.16 -5.81 15.85
CA LEU A 665 -3.83 -5.38 16.27
C LEU A 665 -2.75 -6.19 15.52
N THR A 666 -1.83 -5.51 14.85
CA THR A 666 -0.49 -6.06 14.56
C THR A 666 0.41 -5.65 15.70
N ASP A 667 1.10 -6.63 16.27
CA ASP A 667 2.23 -6.37 17.14
C ASP A 667 3.51 -6.46 16.31
N CYS A 668 4.30 -5.39 16.29
CA CYS A 668 5.60 -5.38 15.63
C CYS A 668 6.68 -5.14 16.66
N ARG A 669 7.81 -5.84 16.53
CA ARG A 669 8.96 -5.64 17.40
C ARG A 669 10.16 -5.24 16.59
N VAL A 670 10.88 -4.25 17.09
CA VAL A 670 12.17 -3.82 16.56
C VAL A 670 13.22 -4.12 17.62
N GLY A 671 14.12 -5.04 17.31
CA GLY A 671 15.21 -5.47 18.18
C GLY A 671 16.53 -4.80 17.81
N GLY A 672 17.38 -4.52 18.81
CA GLY A 672 18.76 -4.07 18.61
C GLY A 672 19.73 -4.67 19.63
N HIS A 673 21.00 -4.79 19.25
CA HIS A 673 22.04 -5.27 20.17
C HIS A 673 23.22 -4.32 20.25
N GLU A 674 23.81 -4.19 21.44
CA GLU A 674 24.98 -3.33 21.67
C GLU A 674 26.22 -4.11 22.09
N THR A 675 27.30 -3.88 21.35
CA THR A 675 28.64 -4.37 21.68
C THR A 675 29.54 -3.18 22.08
N ALA A 676 29.86 -3.03 23.36
CA ALA A 676 30.85 -2.06 23.82
C ALA A 676 32.02 -2.76 24.54
N ALA A 677 32.99 -3.22 23.77
CA ALA A 677 34.16 -3.99 24.24
C ALA A 677 35.03 -3.27 25.31
N ASN A 678 34.89 -1.96 25.51
CA ASN A 678 35.78 -1.15 26.36
C ASN A 678 35.17 -0.63 27.68
N THR A 679 33.89 -0.88 27.94
CA THR A 679 33.19 -0.34 29.14
C THR A 679 32.68 -1.40 30.11
N GLY A 680 32.79 -2.70 29.77
CA GLY A 680 32.21 -3.80 30.56
C GLY A 680 30.69 -3.67 30.67
N SER A 681 30.07 -3.15 29.60
CA SER A 681 28.64 -2.89 29.53
C SER A 681 28.15 -3.33 28.16
N GLY A 682 27.37 -4.40 28.11
CA GLY A 682 26.59 -4.80 26.94
C GLY A 682 25.17 -5.09 27.39
N ALA A 683 24.22 -4.76 26.54
CA ALA A 683 22.81 -4.94 26.80
C ALA A 683 22.15 -5.43 25.53
N LEU A 684 21.24 -6.40 25.67
CA LEU A 684 20.29 -6.70 24.62
C LEU A 684 19.11 -5.79 24.87
N PHE A 685 18.61 -5.13 23.85
CA PHE A 685 17.41 -4.35 23.99
C PHE A 685 16.51 -4.64 22.80
N TRP A 686 15.25 -4.88 23.09
CA TRP A 686 14.25 -4.79 22.06
C TRP A 686 13.29 -3.71 22.49
N GLN A 687 12.69 -3.11 21.49
CA GLN A 687 11.57 -2.23 21.67
C GLN A 687 10.39 -2.91 21.02
N GLU A 688 9.39 -3.19 21.84
CA GLU A 688 8.08 -3.51 21.32
C GLU A 688 7.49 -2.26 20.69
N VAL A 689 7.04 -2.40 19.45
CA VAL A 689 6.36 -1.39 18.67
C VAL A 689 4.94 -1.89 18.47
N VAL A 690 4.13 -1.79 19.53
CA VAL A 690 2.71 -2.08 19.42
C VAL A 690 2.07 -0.93 18.63
N LEU A 691 1.55 -1.24 17.45
CA LEU A 691 0.67 -0.33 16.73
C LEU A 691 -0.74 -0.52 17.29
N GLU A 692 -1.00 0.13 18.43
CA GLU A 692 -2.33 0.08 19.05
C GLU A 692 -3.34 0.94 18.29
N TYR A 693 -4.48 0.31 17.99
CA TYR A 693 -5.69 1.00 17.55
C TYR A 693 -6.59 1.16 18.77
N ASP A 694 -6.53 2.28 19.51
CA ASP A 694 -7.38 2.50 20.71
C ASP A 694 -8.84 2.87 20.33
N SER A 695 -9.27 2.51 19.13
CA SER A 695 -10.64 2.71 18.63
C SER A 695 -11.16 1.45 17.96
N PRO A 696 -12.47 1.15 17.93
CA PRO A 696 -13.00 0.13 17.03
C PRO A 696 -12.75 0.59 15.58
N PHE A 697 -11.86 -0.08 14.85
CA PHE A 697 -11.73 0.07 13.40
C PHE A 697 -12.99 -0.52 12.76
N TYR A 698 -13.72 0.30 12.02
CA TYR A 698 -14.89 -0.16 11.29
C TYR A 698 -14.57 -0.57 9.85
N GLY A 699 -13.44 -0.13 9.28
CA GLY A 699 -13.02 -0.52 7.92
C GLY A 699 -12.69 0.67 7.02
N ALA A 700 -12.42 0.37 5.74
CA ALA A 700 -12.10 1.37 4.72
C ALA A 700 -13.37 2.05 4.19
N TYR A 701 -13.27 3.36 4.03
CA TYR A 701 -14.31 4.24 3.53
C TYR A 701 -13.75 5.01 2.32
N ASN A 702 -14.26 4.72 1.14
CA ASN A 702 -13.80 5.34 -0.10
C ASN A 702 -14.94 6.17 -0.73
N ASN A 703 -14.61 7.24 -1.43
CA ASN A 703 -15.65 8.01 -2.14
C ASN A 703 -15.06 8.67 -3.37
N GLU A 704 -15.63 8.38 -4.53
CA GLU A 704 -15.23 8.99 -5.79
C GLU A 704 -16.27 10.00 -6.26
N THR A 705 -15.81 11.21 -6.61
CA THR A 705 -16.67 12.22 -7.23
C THR A 705 -15.96 12.95 -8.35
N THR A 706 -16.70 13.31 -9.39
CA THR A 706 -16.20 14.11 -10.50
C THR A 706 -16.89 15.46 -10.53
N LEU A 707 -16.12 16.52 -10.77
CA LEU A 707 -16.66 17.84 -11.05
C LEU A 707 -16.61 18.11 -12.56
N PRO A 708 -17.73 17.98 -13.28
CA PRO A 708 -17.79 18.27 -14.70
C PRO A 708 -17.74 19.78 -14.95
N LEU A 709 -16.98 20.18 -15.97
CA LEU A 709 -16.84 21.56 -16.44
C LEU A 709 -16.84 21.55 -17.97
N ILE A 710 -17.33 22.62 -18.58
CA ILE A 710 -17.36 22.78 -20.04
C ILE A 710 -16.33 23.84 -20.41
N ILE A 711 -15.39 23.52 -21.28
CA ILE A 711 -14.59 24.53 -21.97
C ILE A 711 -15.35 24.88 -23.25
N ASP A 712 -15.61 26.16 -23.47
CA ASP A 712 -16.33 26.66 -24.65
C ASP A 712 -15.51 27.72 -25.39
N ALA A 713 -15.13 27.39 -26.62
CA ALA A 713 -14.30 28.20 -27.50
C ALA A 713 -15.02 28.63 -28.79
N ASP A 714 -16.26 28.18 -29.01
CA ASP A 714 -17.04 28.57 -30.17
C ASP A 714 -17.87 29.82 -29.91
N ALA A 715 -18.43 30.40 -30.96
CA ALA A 715 -19.14 31.67 -30.85
C ALA A 715 -20.63 31.44 -31.08
N PRO A 716 -21.50 32.14 -30.32
CA PRO A 716 -22.94 31.99 -30.46
C PRO A 716 -23.44 32.66 -31.74
N GLU A 717 -24.67 32.34 -32.13
CA GLU A 717 -25.37 32.99 -33.24
C GLU A 717 -26.70 33.60 -32.80
N SER A 718 -27.08 34.74 -33.39
CA SER A 718 -28.38 35.37 -33.19
C SER A 718 -29.03 35.79 -34.50
N HIS A 719 -30.35 35.71 -34.56
CA HIS A 719 -31.12 36.13 -35.73
C HIS A 719 -32.47 36.75 -35.37
N PHE A 720 -32.98 37.62 -36.23
CA PHE A 720 -34.27 38.26 -36.06
C PHE A 720 -35.42 37.33 -36.45
N VAL A 721 -36.52 37.41 -35.72
CA VAL A 721 -37.76 36.67 -36.00
C VAL A 721 -38.91 37.67 -36.21
N ASN A 722 -39.65 37.53 -37.31
CA ASN A 722 -40.85 38.32 -37.62
C ASN A 722 -40.66 39.86 -37.63
N LEU A 723 -39.54 40.34 -38.18
CA LEU A 723 -39.23 41.76 -38.24
C LEU A 723 -40.12 42.51 -39.27
N PRO A 724 -40.83 43.59 -38.90
CA PRO A 724 -41.69 44.31 -39.83
C PRO A 724 -40.86 45.14 -40.83
N ALA A 725 -41.22 45.08 -42.12
CA ALA A 725 -40.56 45.87 -43.16
C ALA A 725 -40.89 47.38 -43.09
N TYR A 726 -42.09 47.72 -42.62
CA TYR A 726 -42.60 49.09 -42.54
C TYR A 726 -43.29 49.36 -41.21
N VAL A 727 -43.02 50.52 -40.61
CA VAL A 727 -43.59 50.96 -39.33
C VAL A 727 -43.95 52.44 -39.38
N ARG A 728 -44.81 52.89 -38.45
CA ARG A 728 -45.20 54.30 -38.35
C ARG A 728 -44.13 55.11 -37.61
N PRO A 729 -44.00 56.42 -37.87
CA PRO A 729 -43.13 57.29 -37.10
C PRO A 729 -43.60 57.46 -35.66
N ASP A 730 -42.64 57.71 -34.77
CA ASP A 730 -42.82 58.06 -33.35
C ASP A 730 -43.64 57.04 -32.53
N GLU A 731 -43.59 55.77 -32.92
CA GLU A 731 -44.21 54.63 -32.20
C GLU A 731 -43.15 53.74 -31.53
N LEU A 732 -43.55 53.05 -30.45
CA LEU A 732 -42.77 52.00 -29.82
C LEU A 732 -43.24 50.63 -30.34
N ILE A 733 -42.33 49.88 -30.94
CA ILE A 733 -42.60 48.53 -31.46
C ILE A 733 -41.80 47.49 -30.66
N ILE A 734 -42.31 46.27 -30.60
CA ILE A 734 -41.54 45.13 -30.06
C ILE A 734 -40.95 44.36 -31.24
N ILE A 735 -39.64 44.21 -31.22
CA ILE A 735 -38.90 43.31 -32.10
C ILE A 735 -38.32 42.18 -31.26
N GLY A 736 -37.93 41.08 -31.90
CA GLY A 736 -37.31 39.97 -31.21
C GLY A 736 -36.64 39.01 -32.15
N GLY A 737 -36.11 37.95 -31.57
CA GLY A 737 -35.38 36.94 -32.30
C GLY A 737 -35.01 35.75 -31.44
N GLU A 738 -34.18 34.89 -32.00
CA GLU A 738 -33.63 33.73 -31.33
C GLU A 738 -32.11 33.81 -31.34
N ALA A 739 -31.49 33.21 -30.34
CA ALA A 739 -30.05 33.04 -30.26
C ALA A 739 -29.72 31.63 -29.75
N THR A 740 -28.65 31.06 -30.29
CA THR A 740 -28.22 29.69 -29.98
C THR A 740 -26.71 29.63 -29.90
N ASP A 741 -26.23 28.77 -29.02
CA ASP A 741 -24.82 28.39 -28.94
C ASP A 741 -24.69 26.86 -29.03
N PRO A 742 -23.69 26.31 -29.75
CA PRO A 742 -23.49 24.86 -29.86
C PRO A 742 -23.02 24.15 -28.58
N THR A 743 -22.24 24.81 -27.72
CA THR A 743 -21.54 24.16 -26.60
C THR A 743 -22.04 24.64 -25.24
N SER A 744 -22.41 25.91 -25.13
CA SER A 744 -22.92 26.50 -23.89
C SER A 744 -24.30 27.15 -24.08
N SER A 745 -24.69 27.99 -23.12
CA SER A 745 -25.93 28.75 -23.20
C SER A 745 -25.64 30.19 -23.62
N VAL A 746 -26.60 30.84 -24.28
CA VAL A 746 -26.46 32.26 -24.61
C VAL A 746 -26.65 33.09 -23.34
N ALA A 747 -25.62 33.82 -22.91
CA ALA A 747 -25.67 34.68 -21.73
C ALA A 747 -26.45 35.96 -21.99
N ARG A 748 -26.28 36.58 -23.18
CA ARG A 748 -27.00 37.80 -23.55
C ARG A 748 -27.06 38.03 -25.05
N VAL A 749 -28.03 38.84 -25.46
CA VAL A 749 -28.14 39.39 -26.80
C VAL A 749 -28.10 40.90 -26.71
N GLU A 750 -27.31 41.53 -27.57
CA GLU A 750 -27.14 42.97 -27.62
C GLU A 750 -27.59 43.52 -28.99
N ILE A 751 -28.16 44.72 -28.99
CA ILE A 751 -28.64 45.41 -30.20
C ILE A 751 -28.01 46.79 -30.34
N SER A 752 -27.63 47.14 -31.57
CA SER A 752 -27.20 48.47 -31.98
C SER A 752 -28.21 49.05 -32.98
N VAL A 753 -28.65 50.27 -32.72
CA VAL A 753 -29.58 51.02 -33.58
C VAL A 753 -28.82 52.14 -34.26
N ASN A 754 -28.89 52.21 -35.59
CA ASN A 754 -28.23 53.19 -36.47
C ASN A 754 -26.71 53.30 -36.25
N GLY A 755 -26.05 52.21 -35.88
CA GLY A 755 -24.60 52.19 -35.61
C GLY A 755 -24.24 52.86 -34.28
N GLY A 756 -25.20 53.04 -33.37
CA GLY A 756 -24.96 53.43 -31.98
C GLY A 756 -24.26 52.34 -31.16
N PRO A 757 -23.98 52.60 -29.87
CA PRO A 757 -23.45 51.57 -28.98
C PRO A 757 -24.39 50.37 -28.91
N PHE A 758 -23.83 49.19 -28.63
CA PHE A 758 -24.61 48.01 -28.31
C PHE A 758 -25.26 48.18 -26.94
N GLU A 759 -26.56 47.93 -26.88
CA GLU A 759 -27.36 47.93 -25.67
C GLU A 759 -27.91 46.52 -25.43
N PRO A 760 -28.09 46.09 -24.17
CA PRO A 760 -28.63 44.78 -23.86
C PRO A 760 -30.09 44.68 -24.33
N ALA A 761 -30.37 43.64 -25.13
CA ALA A 761 -31.71 43.28 -25.59
C ALA A 761 -32.34 42.21 -24.69
N ALA A 762 -31.56 41.22 -24.27
CA ALA A 762 -31.97 40.20 -23.31
C ALA A 762 -30.75 39.61 -22.61
N GLU A 763 -30.94 39.08 -21.40
CA GLU A 763 -29.91 38.50 -20.56
C GLU A 763 -30.41 37.23 -19.86
N GLY A 764 -29.48 36.35 -19.49
CA GLY A 764 -29.73 35.08 -18.81
C GLY A 764 -30.68 34.17 -19.60
N ALA A 765 -31.58 33.48 -18.91
CA ALA A 765 -32.51 32.52 -19.53
C ALA A 765 -33.41 33.12 -20.64
N SER A 766 -33.54 34.45 -20.73
CA SER A 766 -34.31 35.13 -21.78
C SER A 766 -33.51 35.40 -23.06
N ALA A 767 -32.19 35.18 -23.08
CA ALA A 767 -31.35 35.50 -24.22
C ALA A 767 -31.58 34.56 -25.43
N ALA A 768 -31.93 33.29 -25.19
CA ALA A 768 -32.24 32.33 -26.25
C ALA A 768 -33.46 32.74 -27.09
N SER A 769 -34.42 33.44 -26.50
CA SER A 769 -35.56 34.04 -27.20
C SER A 769 -35.77 35.46 -26.70
N TRP A 770 -35.14 36.40 -27.39
CA TRP A 770 -34.96 37.76 -26.92
C TRP A 770 -35.99 38.71 -27.53
N VAL A 771 -36.34 39.76 -26.79
CA VAL A 771 -37.27 40.81 -27.22
C VAL A 771 -36.71 42.19 -26.86
N TYR A 772 -36.91 43.17 -27.74
CA TYR A 772 -36.44 44.54 -27.54
C TYR A 772 -37.53 45.55 -27.92
N ALA A 773 -37.73 46.55 -27.07
CA ALA A 773 -38.67 47.64 -27.32
C ALA A 773 -37.96 48.76 -28.11
N LEU A 774 -38.24 48.84 -29.41
CA LEU A 774 -37.60 49.79 -30.32
C LEU A 774 -38.47 51.05 -30.51
N ALA A 775 -37.90 52.22 -30.21
CA ALA A 775 -38.50 53.50 -30.58
C ALA A 775 -38.16 53.82 -32.04
N THR A 776 -39.19 53.99 -32.88
CA THR A 776 -39.03 54.15 -34.34
C THR A 776 -38.52 55.53 -34.76
N GLY A 777 -38.86 56.58 -34.00
CA GLY A 777 -38.47 57.96 -34.29
C GLY A 777 -39.10 58.51 -35.59
N PRO A 778 -38.54 59.58 -36.17
CA PRO A 778 -39.10 60.22 -37.36
C PRO A 778 -38.94 59.35 -38.62
N ALA A 779 -39.71 59.68 -39.67
CA ALA A 779 -39.66 58.97 -40.95
C ALA A 779 -38.24 58.86 -41.52
N GLY A 780 -37.84 57.65 -41.95
CA GLY A 780 -36.46 57.33 -42.31
C GLY A 780 -36.19 55.83 -42.37
N ILE A 781 -34.90 55.45 -42.44
CA ILE A 781 -34.45 54.05 -42.40
C ILE A 781 -33.77 53.82 -41.05
N LEU A 782 -34.20 52.78 -40.33
CA LEU A 782 -33.53 52.27 -39.14
C LEU A 782 -32.64 51.10 -39.54
N ASN A 783 -31.34 51.22 -39.26
CA ASN A 783 -30.40 50.10 -39.42
C ASN A 783 -30.20 49.45 -38.06
N LEU A 784 -30.47 48.15 -37.97
CA LEU A 784 -30.31 47.36 -36.76
C LEU A 784 -29.16 46.39 -36.94
N ALA A 785 -28.38 46.20 -35.89
CA ALA A 785 -27.39 45.14 -35.79
C ALA A 785 -27.54 44.43 -34.45
N ILE A 786 -27.51 43.11 -34.44
CA ILE A 786 -27.54 42.29 -33.22
C ILE A 786 -26.30 41.39 -33.15
N ARG A 787 -25.96 41.01 -31.93
CA ARG A 787 -24.96 39.98 -31.63
C ARG A 787 -25.36 39.23 -30.35
N ALA A 788 -25.07 37.94 -30.31
CA ALA A 788 -25.12 37.15 -29.09
C ALA A 788 -23.76 37.12 -28.39
N VAL A 789 -23.79 36.89 -27.08
CA VAL A 789 -22.65 36.52 -26.24
C VAL A 789 -23.06 35.30 -25.42
N ASP A 790 -22.19 34.28 -25.39
CA ASP A 790 -22.44 33.01 -24.68
C ASP A 790 -21.98 33.07 -23.21
N ALA A 791 -22.09 31.94 -22.51
CA ALA A 791 -21.70 31.81 -21.11
C ALA A 791 -20.17 31.91 -20.89
N ALA A 792 -19.36 31.51 -21.87
CA ALA A 792 -17.91 31.71 -21.87
C ALA A 792 -17.47 33.13 -22.30
N GLU A 793 -18.41 34.05 -22.48
CA GLU A 793 -18.17 35.41 -22.98
C GLU A 793 -17.63 35.49 -24.41
N ASN A 794 -17.75 34.42 -25.22
CA ASN A 794 -17.47 34.50 -26.65
C ASN A 794 -18.56 35.32 -27.34
N ILE A 795 -18.13 36.19 -28.26
CA ILE A 795 -19.01 37.10 -28.98
C ILE A 795 -19.24 36.56 -30.38
N GLN A 796 -20.50 36.54 -30.82
CA GLN A 796 -20.90 36.16 -32.17
C GLN A 796 -19.97 36.73 -33.25
N VAL A 797 -19.49 35.83 -34.12
CA VAL A 797 -18.62 36.19 -35.24
C VAL A 797 -19.47 36.70 -36.41
N GLY A 798 -19.44 38.00 -36.63
CA GLY A 798 -20.21 38.67 -37.68
C GLY A 798 -21.59 39.10 -37.20
N LEU A 799 -21.95 40.36 -37.48
CA LEU A 799 -23.20 40.95 -36.99
C LEU A 799 -24.38 40.52 -37.87
N THR A 800 -25.48 40.12 -37.25
CA THR A 800 -26.76 39.99 -37.97
C THR A 800 -27.38 41.38 -38.10
N THR A 801 -27.67 41.80 -39.34
CA THR A 801 -28.19 43.15 -39.62
C THR A 801 -29.55 43.11 -40.28
N ALA A 802 -30.38 44.12 -40.00
CA ALA A 802 -31.69 44.28 -40.60
C ALA A 802 -32.03 45.76 -40.78
N THR A 803 -32.98 46.05 -41.68
CA THR A 803 -33.45 47.41 -41.94
C THR A 803 -34.97 47.51 -41.80
N ILE A 804 -35.44 48.53 -41.09
CA ILE A 804 -36.87 48.88 -40.99
C ILE A 804 -37.09 50.23 -41.65
N ILE A 805 -38.12 50.36 -42.48
CA ILE A 805 -38.51 51.64 -43.07
C ILE A 805 -39.61 52.27 -42.21
N VAL A 806 -39.33 53.45 -41.67
CA VAL A 806 -40.30 54.28 -40.96
C VAL A 806 -41.02 55.15 -41.98
N ASP A 807 -42.24 54.76 -42.34
CA ASP A 807 -43.03 55.42 -43.38
C ASP A 807 -44.03 56.43 -42.79
N GLY A 808 -43.70 57.71 -42.95
CA GLY A 808 -44.59 58.82 -42.62
C GLY A 808 -45.40 59.37 -43.79
N SER A 809 -45.32 58.75 -44.98
CA SER A 809 -45.93 59.26 -46.21
C SER A 809 -47.40 58.83 -46.31
N PRO A 810 -48.38 59.75 -46.23
CA PRO A 810 -49.77 59.38 -46.41
C PRO A 810 -50.01 58.95 -47.87
N PRO A 811 -50.89 57.96 -48.12
CA PRO A 811 -51.22 57.56 -49.49
C PRO A 811 -51.97 58.68 -50.22
N GLU A 812 -51.57 58.99 -51.44
CA GLU A 812 -52.28 59.95 -52.31
C GLU A 812 -53.29 59.24 -53.21
N VAL A 813 -54.53 59.73 -53.21
CA VAL A 813 -55.60 59.25 -54.11
C VAL A 813 -55.85 60.27 -55.20
N ASN A 814 -55.48 59.93 -56.42
CA ASN A 814 -55.76 60.74 -57.61
C ASN A 814 -56.98 60.18 -58.36
N ILE A 815 -58.04 60.98 -58.46
CA ILE A 815 -59.24 60.64 -59.23
C ILE A 815 -59.05 61.13 -60.67
N SER A 816 -58.93 60.19 -61.61
CA SER A 816 -59.00 60.50 -63.05
C SER A 816 -60.43 60.29 -63.55
N LEU A 817 -61.09 61.38 -63.92
CA LEU A 817 -62.36 61.33 -64.63
C LEU A 817 -62.07 61.21 -66.14
N ASN A 818 -62.29 60.03 -66.71
CA ASN A 818 -62.33 59.86 -68.16
C ASN A 818 -63.58 60.59 -68.70
N ASN A 819 -63.42 61.83 -69.14
CA ASN A 819 -64.44 62.51 -69.95
C ASN A 819 -64.41 61.91 -71.37
N GLY A 820 -65.29 60.94 -71.62
CA GLY A 820 -65.52 60.35 -72.94
C GLY A 820 -66.96 59.87 -73.08
N ALA A 821 -67.78 60.77 -73.65
CA ALA A 821 -69.15 60.68 -74.21
C ALA A 821 -69.89 59.33 -74.21
#